data_AF-A0A2W1BYW0-F1
#
_entry.id   AF-A0A2W1BYW0-F1
#
_cell.length_a   1.000
_cell.length_b   1.000
_cell.length_c   1.000
_cell.angle_alpha   90.00
_cell.angle_beta   90.00
_cell.angle_gamma   90.00
#
_symmetry.space_group_name_H-M   'P 1'
#
loop_
_entity.id
_entity.type
_entity.pdbx_description
1 polymer ?
#
loop_
_entity_poly.entity_id
_entity_poly.type
_entity_poly.pdbx_seq_one_letter_code
_entity_poly.pdbx_strand_id
1 'polypeptide(L)'
;MADEAAADCLFERLRLHQQRAPDSTEVARAITARINSRLTSHDKHVRQSTLDKLWNKQSGAIQMLLAILESSRDTATATYITSILREVLCLKQGKGKKCSANNLARQQCSQHFISINGTQVVIRTMITTHGKRDGNVGNELMLQDLVWIIASLAPRDPKFAMKVRMLGCVRTMHLILKGHFTDNKLIFPLLVIMKQLAKNAVTTSILIRDGVIATYERVLVSLGFIPTARLRLCLDAIDYFSKNKVCCMQIVKTGLCSVLLRVFDRWDRYEGRMRLKICAHILQTLQHLCNIKAGRRALCTKKHVQTLHRFCSQCPDEPEFDGLLARVCSVITLCLKHQALPVPVSSPASFNLNPILKGTNASWPCHEDEEDAANSDSKTVNSDLEDDGPDTDLEGIDEFPDMEFDESELKTESTEDTDKTHNVLQGVTKSGDSLQSALWINPNERDLEDLKKYFIYFKEFGSYNKQIRLVKSRSNSRGSILEDFLFSQNSGNRSVPSNLSLTAVIGPSDYENVLGPSQSPSFLQYHKIHESASTTSCSSLKIHKDISKYSTFANVYCTISTRVKSVIPFVKVAYPDMMGGQGTNQPEPLNKMERSACRMKLLSCVDRAINPEAYMNDTVYDLDQLCSSTTTPDAGAQKSSENICLTNTDEQEITKVNSFSSRLAFESRFESGNLRKAIQVGPREYELILMPDVNSTKRHQWFYFEVRNMQQGRPYIFNIVNCEKSDSQFNFGMKPVMYSVKEAVMGRPGWVRAGSDICYYRNSYHYANQKNHNKCYLTVTFNIEFPHTNDVVYIAYHFPFTYSMMMTRIWQWSLQMPSGSYLRAEPLCYSLNNNEVPLLTVSAEDTPSNPIVDREIVFLTARVHPGESNASWVMDGTLGCLFGCSIAAAALRAKYVFKIVPMLNVEGVINGW
;
A
#
# COMPACT_ATOMS: atom_id res chain seq x y z
N MET A 1 10.53 -41.63 47.04
CA MET A 1 11.28 -42.90 46.94
C MET A 1 10.38 -44.09 46.58
N ALA A 2 9.57 -44.65 47.49
CA ALA A 2 8.75 -45.85 47.19
C ALA A 2 7.80 -45.68 45.97
N ASP A 3 7.12 -44.54 45.88
CA ASP A 3 6.22 -44.24 44.74
C ASP A 3 6.93 -43.92 43.42
N GLU A 4 8.16 -43.43 43.46
CA GLU A 4 8.93 -43.18 42.24
C GLU A 4 9.35 -44.51 41.62
N ALA A 5 9.89 -45.41 42.44
CA ALA A 5 10.22 -46.79 42.05
C ALA A 5 9.01 -47.56 41.52
N ALA A 6 7.81 -47.34 42.09
CA ALA A 6 6.56 -47.90 41.57
C ALA A 6 6.22 -47.39 40.16
N ALA A 7 6.47 -46.11 39.86
CA ALA A 7 6.29 -45.57 38.51
C ALA A 7 7.37 -46.07 37.53
N ASP A 8 8.65 -46.16 37.95
CA ASP A 8 9.72 -46.73 37.10
C ASP A 8 9.43 -48.19 36.73
N CYS A 9 8.99 -48.99 37.71
CA CYS A 9 8.56 -50.37 37.48
C CYS A 9 7.42 -50.47 36.46
N LEU A 10 6.46 -49.53 36.44
CA LEU A 10 5.38 -49.52 35.46
C LEU A 10 5.87 -49.17 34.04
N PHE A 11 6.73 -48.17 33.89
CA PHE A 11 7.28 -47.80 32.58
C PHE A 11 8.28 -48.82 32.05
N GLU A 12 9.11 -49.44 32.89
CA GLU A 12 10.01 -50.51 32.47
C GLU A 12 9.23 -51.79 32.10
N ARG A 13 8.14 -52.12 32.81
CA ARG A 13 7.22 -53.19 32.39
C ARG A 13 6.54 -52.89 31.06
N LEU A 14 6.20 -51.62 30.78
CA LEU A 14 5.66 -51.20 29.49
C LEU A 14 6.71 -51.35 28.36
N ARG A 15 7.99 -51.09 28.67
CA ARG A 15 9.13 -51.23 27.74
C ARG A 15 9.39 -52.69 27.40
N LEU A 16 9.43 -53.55 28.43
CA LEU A 16 9.59 -54.99 28.28
C LEU A 16 8.42 -55.64 27.53
N HIS A 17 7.18 -55.15 27.71
CA HIS A 17 6.01 -55.60 26.95
C HIS A 17 6.17 -55.32 25.45
N GLN A 18 6.53 -54.09 25.08
CA GLN A 18 6.79 -53.70 23.68
C GLN A 18 7.89 -54.53 23.03
N GLN A 19 8.94 -54.88 23.78
CA GLN A 19 10.08 -55.65 23.26
C GLN A 19 9.84 -57.17 23.16
N ARG A 20 8.95 -57.75 23.96
CA ARG A 20 8.87 -59.23 24.13
C ARG A 20 7.54 -59.87 23.74
N ALA A 21 6.41 -59.17 23.80
CA ALA A 21 5.09 -59.78 23.56
C ALA A 21 3.98 -58.75 23.21
N PRO A 22 4.01 -58.13 22.02
CA PRO A 22 3.06 -57.07 21.64
C PRO A 22 1.58 -57.50 21.67
N ASP A 23 1.27 -58.78 21.42
CA ASP A 23 -0.11 -59.29 21.34
C ASP A 23 -0.78 -59.59 22.68
N SER A 24 -0.06 -59.46 23.82
CA SER A 24 -0.64 -59.71 25.15
C SER A 24 -1.53 -58.54 25.61
N THR A 25 -2.79 -58.54 25.15
CA THR A 25 -3.77 -57.49 25.42
C THR A 25 -4.06 -57.29 26.92
N GLU A 26 -4.10 -58.36 27.71
CA GLU A 26 -4.39 -58.29 29.15
C GLU A 26 -3.26 -57.62 29.95
N VAL A 27 -2.01 -57.88 29.59
CA VAL A 27 -0.84 -57.24 30.21
C VAL A 27 -0.80 -55.74 29.88
N ALA A 28 -1.05 -55.38 28.61
CA ALA A 28 -1.16 -53.98 28.19
C ALA A 28 -2.28 -53.25 28.94
N ARG A 29 -3.46 -53.87 29.07
CA ARG A 29 -4.61 -53.34 29.82
C ARG A 29 -4.28 -53.12 31.29
N ALA A 30 -3.63 -54.09 31.94
CA ALA A 30 -3.27 -54.00 33.35
C ALA A 30 -2.22 -52.91 33.65
N ILE A 31 -1.24 -52.70 32.75
CA ILE A 31 -0.23 -51.65 32.92
C ILE A 31 -0.85 -50.26 32.66
N THR A 32 -1.59 -50.10 31.56
CA THR A 32 -2.22 -48.81 31.21
C THR A 32 -3.29 -48.38 32.23
N ALA A 33 -4.10 -49.31 32.76
CA ALA A 33 -5.03 -49.03 33.86
C ALA A 33 -4.33 -48.50 35.12
N ARG A 34 -3.18 -49.08 35.49
CA ARG A 34 -2.38 -48.65 36.66
C ARG A 34 -1.73 -47.29 36.44
N ILE A 35 -1.21 -47.00 35.26
CA ILE A 35 -0.68 -45.67 34.91
C ILE A 35 -1.81 -44.62 34.98
N ASN A 36 -2.99 -44.93 34.41
CA ASN A 36 -4.14 -44.02 34.45
C ASN A 36 -4.60 -43.74 35.89
N SER A 37 -4.71 -44.78 36.73
CA SER A 37 -5.06 -44.65 38.15
C SER A 37 -4.06 -43.81 38.98
N ARG A 38 -2.80 -43.71 38.56
CA ARG A 38 -1.81 -42.81 39.20
C ARG A 38 -1.97 -41.36 38.76
N LEU A 39 -2.36 -41.12 37.51
CA LEU A 39 -2.67 -39.78 37.01
C LEU A 39 -3.99 -39.23 37.55
N THR A 40 -5.01 -40.07 37.73
CA THR A 40 -6.30 -39.70 38.32
C THR A 40 -6.32 -39.73 39.85
N SER A 41 -5.19 -40.06 40.50
CA SER A 41 -5.08 -40.08 41.96
C SER A 41 -5.33 -38.72 42.60
N HIS A 42 -5.95 -38.72 43.78
CA HIS A 42 -6.06 -37.53 44.63
C HIS A 42 -4.71 -37.09 45.23
N ASP A 43 -3.72 -37.99 45.26
CA ASP A 43 -2.36 -37.68 45.70
C ASP A 43 -1.60 -36.90 44.61
N LYS A 44 -1.30 -35.63 44.91
CA LYS A 44 -0.59 -34.70 44.03
C LYS A 44 0.85 -35.14 43.74
N HIS A 45 1.52 -35.79 44.67
CA HIS A 45 2.90 -36.28 44.50
C HIS A 45 2.94 -37.49 43.56
N VAL A 46 2.03 -38.46 43.77
CA VAL A 46 1.87 -39.64 42.88
C VAL A 46 1.55 -39.20 41.44
N ARG A 47 0.64 -38.24 41.28
CA ARG A 47 0.26 -37.67 39.98
C ARG A 47 1.42 -36.93 39.32
N GLN A 48 2.09 -36.02 40.04
CA GLN A 48 3.18 -35.22 39.48
C GLN A 48 4.39 -36.10 39.08
N SER A 49 4.82 -37.01 39.95
CA SER A 49 5.91 -37.97 39.65
C SER A 49 5.61 -38.84 38.41
N THR A 50 4.33 -39.12 38.15
CA THR A 50 3.91 -39.85 36.94
C THR A 50 3.89 -38.93 35.70
N LEU A 51 3.49 -37.67 35.84
CA LEU A 51 3.55 -36.65 34.76
C LEU A 51 4.99 -36.32 34.35
N ASP A 52 5.90 -36.15 35.30
CA ASP A 52 7.31 -35.79 35.02
C ASP A 52 7.99 -36.85 34.12
N LYS A 53 7.66 -38.13 34.33
CA LYS A 53 8.14 -39.25 33.50
C LYS A 53 7.51 -39.28 32.11
N LEU A 54 6.26 -38.84 31.98
CA LEU A 54 5.55 -38.74 30.69
C LEU A 54 5.99 -37.52 29.87
N TRP A 55 6.35 -36.41 30.52
CA TRP A 55 6.91 -35.22 29.85
C TRP A 55 8.39 -35.37 29.52
N ASN A 56 9.16 -36.19 30.25
CA ASN A 56 10.55 -36.47 29.89
C ASN A 56 10.66 -37.26 28.58
N LYS A 57 11.10 -36.60 27.51
CA LYS A 57 11.37 -37.19 26.18
C LYS A 57 12.28 -38.42 26.22
N GLN A 58 13.21 -38.51 27.17
CA GLN A 58 14.16 -39.63 27.29
C GLN A 58 13.50 -40.92 27.81
N SER A 59 12.29 -40.86 28.41
CA SER A 59 11.62 -42.06 28.95
C SER A 59 11.05 -42.98 27.86
N GLY A 60 10.86 -42.47 26.64
CA GLY A 60 10.17 -43.19 25.54
C GLY A 60 8.67 -43.46 25.79
N ALA A 61 8.13 -43.12 26.97
CA ALA A 61 6.82 -43.56 27.42
C ALA A 61 5.67 -43.15 26.47
N ILE A 62 5.72 -41.94 25.92
CA ILE A 62 4.74 -41.45 24.95
C ILE A 62 4.77 -42.23 23.63
N GLN A 63 5.96 -42.60 23.16
CA GLN A 63 6.13 -43.39 21.93
C GLN A 63 5.59 -44.82 22.11
N MET A 64 5.85 -45.40 23.28
CA MET A 64 5.32 -46.71 23.69
C MET A 64 3.79 -46.70 23.80
N LEU A 65 3.20 -45.69 24.45
CA LEU A 65 1.75 -45.51 24.55
C LEU A 65 1.10 -45.32 23.17
N LEU A 66 1.72 -44.57 22.26
CA LEU A 66 1.26 -44.41 20.88
C LEU A 66 1.32 -45.71 20.08
N ALA A 67 2.41 -46.47 20.19
CA ALA A 67 2.56 -47.76 19.52
C ALA A 67 1.48 -48.76 19.96
N ILE A 68 1.18 -48.82 21.26
CA ILE A 68 0.10 -49.66 21.81
C ILE A 68 -1.28 -49.14 21.38
N LEU A 69 -1.48 -47.82 21.28
CA LEU A 69 -2.75 -47.24 20.79
C LEU A 69 -3.01 -47.55 19.30
N GLU A 70 -1.95 -47.66 18.49
CA GLU A 70 -2.05 -47.99 17.07
C GLU A 70 -2.22 -49.50 16.81
N SER A 71 -1.62 -50.37 17.63
CA SER A 71 -1.72 -51.83 17.48
C SER A 71 -2.91 -52.46 18.21
N SER A 72 -3.37 -51.88 19.32
CA SER A 72 -4.39 -52.50 20.17
C SER A 72 -5.79 -52.46 19.56
N ARG A 73 -6.44 -53.62 19.54
CA ARG A 73 -7.87 -53.76 19.23
C ARG A 73 -8.77 -53.69 20.48
N ASP A 74 -8.18 -53.62 21.67
CA ASP A 74 -8.90 -53.61 22.95
C ASP A 74 -9.39 -52.20 23.33
N THR A 75 -10.70 -52.01 23.34
CA THR A 75 -11.31 -50.71 23.68
C THR A 75 -10.91 -50.23 25.07
N ALA A 76 -10.83 -51.11 26.08
CA ALA A 76 -10.48 -50.69 27.45
C ALA A 76 -9.06 -50.11 27.55
N THR A 77 -8.07 -50.79 26.95
CA THR A 77 -6.69 -50.30 26.84
C THR A 77 -6.64 -48.97 26.08
N ALA A 78 -7.37 -48.85 24.97
CA ALA A 78 -7.43 -47.61 24.21
C ALA A 78 -8.04 -46.45 25.03
N THR A 79 -9.13 -46.68 25.77
CA THR A 79 -9.74 -45.69 26.68
C THR A 79 -8.76 -45.26 27.77
N TYR A 80 -8.01 -46.18 28.39
CA TYR A 80 -6.99 -45.81 29.38
C TYR A 80 -5.86 -44.97 28.77
N ILE A 81 -5.37 -45.32 27.58
CA ILE A 81 -4.31 -44.54 26.90
C ILE A 81 -4.82 -43.15 26.51
N THR A 82 -6.05 -43.02 25.98
CA THR A 82 -6.60 -41.70 25.63
C THR A 82 -6.83 -40.84 26.87
N SER A 83 -7.23 -41.44 28.00
CA SER A 83 -7.35 -40.72 29.27
C SER A 83 -5.99 -40.23 29.79
N ILE A 84 -4.95 -41.08 29.74
CA ILE A 84 -3.55 -40.71 30.02
C ILE A 84 -3.09 -39.55 29.12
N LEU A 85 -3.32 -39.63 27.80
CA LEU A 85 -2.91 -38.59 26.86
C LEU A 85 -3.64 -37.25 27.09
N ARG A 86 -4.92 -37.30 27.48
CA ARG A 86 -5.69 -36.09 27.85
C ARG A 86 -5.11 -35.43 29.09
N GLU A 87 -4.78 -36.22 30.11
CA GLU A 87 -4.11 -35.74 31.33
C GLU A 87 -2.76 -35.08 31.02
N VAL A 88 -1.93 -35.71 30.18
CA VAL A 88 -0.59 -35.23 29.79
C VAL A 88 -0.62 -33.97 28.91
N LEU A 89 -1.58 -33.84 27.99
CA LEU A 89 -1.56 -32.81 26.94
C LEU A 89 -2.52 -31.62 27.20
N CYS A 90 -3.66 -31.85 27.86
CA CYS A 90 -4.77 -30.89 27.87
C CYS A 90 -4.95 -30.09 29.16
N LEU A 91 -4.49 -30.60 30.32
CA LEU A 91 -4.82 -29.99 31.61
C LEU A 91 -3.94 -28.78 31.97
N LYS A 92 -4.57 -27.77 32.59
CA LYS A 92 -3.91 -26.65 33.27
C LYS A 92 -3.78 -26.96 34.76
N GLN A 93 -2.61 -26.68 35.33
CA GLN A 93 -2.45 -26.56 36.78
C GLN A 93 -2.65 -25.10 37.22
N GLY A 94 -2.91 -24.85 38.52
CA GLY A 94 -3.23 -23.51 39.05
C GLY A 94 -2.03 -22.56 39.14
N LYS A 95 -2.26 -21.26 39.36
CA LYS A 95 -1.22 -20.21 39.34
C LYS A 95 -0.12 -20.43 40.39
N GLY A 96 1.15 -20.23 40.02
CA GLY A 96 2.33 -20.29 40.90
C GLY A 96 3.63 -20.70 40.18
N LYS A 97 4.81 -20.47 40.78
CA LYS A 97 6.12 -20.72 40.13
C LYS A 97 6.29 -22.14 39.56
N LYS A 98 5.88 -23.19 40.30
CA LYS A 98 5.91 -24.59 39.81
C LYS A 98 4.99 -24.84 38.60
N CYS A 99 3.92 -24.05 38.43
CA CYS A 99 3.04 -24.18 37.28
C CYS A 99 3.68 -23.69 35.98
N SER A 100 4.55 -22.67 36.04
CA SER A 100 5.29 -22.19 34.86
C SER A 100 6.15 -23.32 34.25
N ALA A 101 6.96 -23.98 35.09
CA ALA A 101 7.76 -25.14 34.67
C ALA A 101 6.90 -26.28 34.09
N ASN A 102 5.77 -26.60 34.73
CA ASN A 102 4.85 -27.64 34.24
C ASN A 102 4.15 -27.26 32.91
N ASN A 103 3.86 -25.97 32.68
CA ASN A 103 3.34 -25.50 31.40
C ASN A 103 4.39 -25.63 30.29
N LEU A 104 5.66 -25.33 30.56
CA LEU A 104 6.79 -25.48 29.62
C LEU A 104 7.03 -26.96 29.29
N ALA A 105 7.10 -27.84 30.30
CA ALA A 105 7.27 -29.28 30.12
C ALA A 105 6.14 -29.89 29.25
N ARG A 106 4.89 -29.48 29.50
CA ARG A 106 3.73 -29.86 28.66
C ARG A 106 3.85 -29.34 27.22
N GLN A 107 4.37 -28.14 27.01
CA GLN A 107 4.59 -27.57 25.67
C GLN A 107 5.67 -28.34 24.90
N GLN A 108 6.80 -28.63 25.54
CA GLN A 108 7.87 -29.48 25.00
C GLN A 108 7.35 -30.89 24.68
N CYS A 109 6.58 -31.51 25.58
CA CYS A 109 5.93 -32.80 25.34
C CYS A 109 4.94 -32.75 24.17
N SER A 110 4.19 -31.65 24.01
CA SER A 110 3.27 -31.47 22.87
C SER A 110 4.03 -31.39 21.54
N GLN A 111 5.14 -30.66 21.50
CA GLN A 111 5.99 -30.59 20.31
C GLN A 111 6.64 -31.94 20.00
N HIS A 112 7.10 -32.67 21.02
CA HIS A 112 7.60 -34.03 20.82
C HIS A 112 6.51 -34.97 20.28
N PHE A 113 5.29 -34.92 20.83
CA PHE A 113 4.13 -35.68 20.36
C PHE A 113 3.80 -35.41 18.89
N ILE A 114 3.89 -34.16 18.45
CA ILE A 114 3.71 -33.76 17.05
C ILE A 114 4.86 -34.29 16.17
N SER A 115 6.11 -34.24 16.64
CA SER A 115 7.30 -34.71 15.90
C SER A 115 7.28 -36.21 15.59
N ILE A 116 6.70 -37.03 16.46
CA ILE A 116 6.56 -38.49 16.30
C ILE A 116 5.25 -38.89 15.60
N ASN A 117 4.61 -37.95 14.87
CA ASN A 117 3.33 -38.14 14.19
C ASN A 117 2.15 -38.56 15.10
N GLY A 118 2.24 -38.34 16.42
CA GLY A 118 1.18 -38.70 17.38
C GLY A 118 -0.19 -38.10 17.03
N THR A 119 -0.23 -36.87 16.47
CA THR A 119 -1.47 -36.26 15.96
C THR A 119 -2.18 -37.16 14.94
N GLN A 120 -1.43 -37.83 14.06
CA GLN A 120 -1.99 -38.69 13.01
C GLN A 120 -2.56 -39.98 13.58
N VAL A 121 -1.91 -40.57 14.58
CA VAL A 121 -2.40 -41.74 15.32
C VAL A 121 -3.72 -41.41 16.03
N VAL A 122 -3.76 -40.30 16.79
CA VAL A 122 -4.96 -39.85 17.50
C VAL A 122 -6.14 -39.61 16.54
N ILE A 123 -5.90 -38.99 15.38
CA ILE A 123 -6.95 -38.81 14.36
C ILE A 123 -7.42 -40.16 13.80
N ARG A 124 -6.53 -41.12 13.51
CA ARG A 124 -6.90 -42.48 13.08
C ARG A 124 -7.79 -43.16 14.12
N THR A 125 -7.39 -43.16 15.40
CA THR A 125 -8.16 -43.76 16.50
C THR A 125 -9.54 -43.11 16.63
N MET A 126 -9.64 -41.79 16.47
CA MET A 126 -10.92 -41.06 16.51
C MET A 126 -11.86 -41.47 15.36
N ILE A 127 -11.34 -41.62 14.13
CA ILE A 127 -12.14 -42.11 12.98
C ILE A 127 -12.65 -43.53 13.23
N THR A 128 -11.77 -44.42 13.68
CA THR A 128 -12.11 -45.83 13.98
C THR A 128 -13.13 -45.93 15.12
N THR A 129 -13.05 -45.05 16.11
CA THR A 129 -14.01 -44.99 17.23
C THR A 129 -15.38 -44.51 16.75
N HIS A 130 -15.44 -43.39 16.03
CA HIS A 130 -16.69 -42.85 15.49
C HIS A 130 -17.35 -43.77 14.44
N GLY A 131 -16.58 -44.62 13.76
CA GLY A 131 -17.10 -45.61 12.81
C GLY A 131 -17.87 -46.76 13.46
N LYS A 132 -17.59 -47.08 14.73
CA LYS A 132 -18.26 -48.16 15.49
C LYS A 132 -19.58 -47.63 16.06
N ARG A 133 -20.69 -47.88 15.36
CA ARG A 133 -22.03 -47.40 15.73
C ARG A 133 -22.62 -48.01 17.01
N ASP A 134 -21.97 -49.00 17.61
CA ASP A 134 -22.43 -49.62 18.85
C ASP A 134 -22.16 -48.69 20.04
N GLY A 135 -23.24 -48.14 20.60
CA GLY A 135 -23.26 -47.12 21.65
C GLY A 135 -22.82 -47.61 23.04
N ASN A 136 -21.61 -48.18 23.12
CA ASN A 136 -20.96 -48.48 24.39
C ASN A 136 -20.43 -47.18 25.03
N VAL A 137 -20.72 -46.97 26.32
CA VAL A 137 -20.28 -45.81 27.12
C VAL A 137 -18.76 -45.59 27.03
N GLY A 138 -17.97 -46.66 26.92
CA GLY A 138 -16.51 -46.57 26.74
C GLY A 138 -16.07 -45.92 25.42
N ASN A 139 -16.83 -46.09 24.33
CA ASN A 139 -16.55 -45.45 23.04
C ASN A 139 -16.82 -43.94 23.10
N GLU A 140 -17.89 -43.53 23.77
CA GLU A 140 -18.27 -42.11 23.92
C GLU A 140 -17.26 -41.35 24.80
N LEU A 141 -16.83 -41.94 25.94
CA LEU A 141 -15.78 -41.35 26.78
C LEU A 141 -14.45 -41.23 26.02
N MET A 142 -14.06 -42.26 25.26
CA MET A 142 -12.86 -42.23 24.43
C MET A 142 -12.96 -41.17 23.32
N LEU A 143 -14.12 -41.02 22.66
CA LEU A 143 -14.36 -39.96 21.68
C LEU A 143 -14.23 -38.57 22.32
N GLN A 144 -14.76 -38.37 23.53
CA GLN A 144 -14.62 -37.12 24.27
C GLN A 144 -13.15 -36.79 24.55
N ASP A 145 -12.37 -37.76 25.03
CA ASP A 145 -10.94 -37.56 25.31
C ASP A 145 -10.14 -37.26 24.03
N LEU A 146 -10.40 -38.00 22.95
CA LEU A 146 -9.76 -37.79 21.64
C LEU A 146 -10.04 -36.40 21.08
N VAL A 147 -11.29 -35.91 21.16
CA VAL A 147 -11.65 -34.55 20.71
C VAL A 147 -10.93 -33.46 21.51
N TRP A 148 -10.78 -33.63 22.83
CA TRP A 148 -9.99 -32.70 23.66
C TRP A 148 -8.49 -32.73 23.32
N ILE A 149 -7.91 -33.92 23.09
CA ILE A 149 -6.52 -34.05 22.65
C ILE A 149 -6.30 -33.34 21.32
N ILE A 150 -7.12 -33.63 20.30
CA ILE A 150 -7.01 -33.01 18.97
C ILE A 150 -7.18 -31.49 19.05
N ALA A 151 -8.11 -30.97 19.86
CA ALA A 151 -8.28 -29.53 20.05
C ALA A 151 -7.07 -28.86 20.73
N SER A 152 -6.34 -29.58 21.59
CA SER A 152 -5.10 -29.06 22.21
C SER A 152 -3.89 -29.09 21.27
N LEU A 153 -3.85 -30.04 20.33
CA LEU A 153 -2.76 -30.21 19.36
C LEU A 153 -2.95 -29.40 18.09
N ALA A 154 -4.19 -29.24 17.61
CA ALA A 154 -4.48 -28.61 16.31
C ALA A 154 -3.88 -27.20 16.15
N PRO A 155 -3.95 -26.28 17.13
CA PRO A 155 -3.32 -24.96 17.02
C PRO A 155 -1.78 -25.00 17.04
N ARG A 156 -1.17 -26.08 17.55
CA ARG A 156 0.29 -26.25 17.71
C ARG A 156 0.94 -27.03 16.56
N ASP A 157 0.15 -27.78 15.79
CA ASP A 157 0.62 -28.60 14.67
C ASP A 157 0.39 -27.83 13.35
N PRO A 158 1.42 -27.18 12.75
CA PRO A 158 1.25 -26.40 11.52
C PRO A 158 0.79 -27.26 10.34
N LYS A 159 1.04 -28.58 10.39
CA LYS A 159 0.62 -29.56 9.38
C LYS A 159 -0.74 -30.20 9.71
N PHE A 160 -1.49 -29.70 10.71
CA PHE A 160 -2.76 -30.29 11.15
C PHE A 160 -3.78 -30.48 10.02
N ALA A 161 -4.14 -29.40 9.31
CA ALA A 161 -5.13 -29.46 8.23
C ALA A 161 -4.67 -30.39 7.08
N MET A 162 -3.36 -30.43 6.80
CA MET A 162 -2.75 -31.36 5.85
C MET A 162 -2.92 -32.82 6.31
N LYS A 163 -2.61 -33.14 7.58
CA LYS A 163 -2.76 -34.48 8.16
C LYS A 163 -4.22 -34.96 8.12
N VAL A 164 -5.17 -34.12 8.52
CA VAL A 164 -6.62 -34.42 8.45
C VAL A 164 -7.08 -34.66 7.00
N ARG A 165 -6.55 -33.89 6.03
CA ARG A 165 -6.81 -34.07 4.59
C ARG A 165 -6.25 -35.38 4.05
N MET A 166 -4.99 -35.71 4.35
CA MET A 166 -4.33 -36.93 3.88
C MET A 166 -4.95 -38.20 4.46
N LEU A 167 -5.54 -38.13 5.66
CA LEU A 167 -6.35 -39.21 6.25
C LEU A 167 -7.79 -39.28 5.70
N GLY A 168 -8.18 -38.42 4.75
CA GLY A 168 -9.53 -38.40 4.14
C GLY A 168 -10.66 -37.96 5.08
N CYS A 169 -10.34 -37.51 6.30
CA CYS A 169 -11.29 -37.43 7.42
C CYS A 169 -11.89 -36.05 7.70
N VAL A 170 -11.70 -35.08 6.80
CA VAL A 170 -12.24 -33.72 6.90
C VAL A 170 -13.78 -33.73 7.09
N ARG A 171 -14.48 -34.62 6.38
CA ARG A 171 -15.93 -34.82 6.54
C ARG A 171 -16.30 -35.42 7.89
N THR A 172 -15.51 -36.35 8.41
CA THR A 172 -15.71 -36.96 9.73
C THR A 172 -15.66 -35.90 10.84
N MET A 173 -14.75 -34.93 10.75
CA MET A 173 -14.68 -33.80 11.70
C MET A 173 -15.97 -32.96 11.68
N HIS A 174 -16.53 -32.68 10.50
CA HIS A 174 -17.82 -32.00 10.38
C HIS A 174 -18.99 -32.87 10.89
N LEU A 175 -18.97 -34.19 10.66
CA LEU A 175 -19.99 -35.10 11.13
C LEU A 175 -20.03 -35.18 12.67
N ILE A 176 -18.86 -35.21 13.33
CA ILE A 176 -18.75 -35.14 14.79
C ILE A 176 -19.30 -33.80 15.31
N LEU A 177 -18.94 -32.66 14.69
CA LEU A 177 -19.57 -31.37 15.03
C LEU A 177 -21.10 -31.44 14.89
N LYS A 178 -21.60 -32.01 13.79
CA LYS A 178 -23.03 -32.11 13.49
C LYS A 178 -23.79 -32.99 14.49
N GLY A 179 -23.13 -33.99 15.09
CA GLY A 179 -23.69 -34.84 16.15
C GLY A 179 -23.67 -34.20 17.54
N HIS A 180 -22.59 -33.50 17.90
CA HIS A 180 -22.32 -33.08 19.28
C HIS A 180 -22.34 -31.55 19.52
N PHE A 181 -22.88 -30.74 18.60
CA PHE A 181 -22.88 -29.27 18.76
C PHE A 181 -23.71 -28.75 19.94
N THR A 182 -24.68 -29.53 20.44
CA THR A 182 -25.47 -29.22 21.63
C THR A 182 -24.80 -29.68 22.94
N ASP A 183 -23.72 -30.47 22.87
CA ASP A 183 -22.99 -30.90 24.05
C ASP A 183 -22.04 -29.78 24.54
N ASN A 184 -22.37 -29.24 25.72
CA ASN A 184 -21.60 -28.20 26.41
C ASN A 184 -20.12 -28.56 26.67
N LYS A 185 -19.77 -29.85 26.77
CA LYS A 185 -18.40 -30.35 26.95
C LYS A 185 -17.61 -30.42 25.64
N LEU A 186 -18.27 -30.67 24.51
CA LEU A 186 -17.64 -30.92 23.21
C LEU A 186 -17.69 -29.75 22.25
N ILE A 187 -18.68 -28.86 22.34
CA ILE A 187 -18.79 -27.73 21.41
C ILE A 187 -17.53 -26.83 21.42
N PHE A 188 -16.90 -26.62 22.58
CA PHE A 188 -15.69 -25.81 22.67
C PHE A 188 -14.49 -26.43 21.92
N PRO A 189 -14.03 -27.66 22.22
CA PRO A 189 -12.91 -28.26 21.48
C PRO A 189 -13.24 -28.49 20.00
N LEU A 190 -14.49 -28.82 19.65
CA LEU A 190 -14.90 -28.98 18.24
C LEU A 190 -14.78 -27.67 17.45
N LEU A 191 -15.15 -26.53 18.03
CA LEU A 191 -14.96 -25.22 17.38
C LEU A 191 -13.47 -24.86 17.20
N VAL A 192 -12.59 -25.25 18.13
CA VAL A 192 -11.13 -25.07 17.97
C VAL A 192 -10.59 -25.88 16.80
N ILE A 193 -10.98 -27.16 16.70
CA ILE A 193 -10.62 -28.05 15.57
C ILE A 193 -11.09 -27.45 14.25
N MET A 194 -12.36 -27.06 14.18
CA MET A 194 -12.98 -26.57 12.96
C MET A 194 -12.43 -25.21 12.53
N LYS A 195 -12.09 -24.31 13.47
CA LYS A 195 -11.32 -23.09 13.18
C LYS A 195 -10.00 -23.42 12.49
N GLN A 196 -9.23 -24.37 13.02
CA GLN A 196 -7.91 -24.70 12.45
C GLN A 196 -8.03 -25.38 11.07
N LEU A 197 -9.13 -26.08 10.79
CA LEU A 197 -9.45 -26.55 9.44
C LEU A 197 -9.93 -25.41 8.51
N ALA A 198 -10.57 -24.37 9.05
CA ALA A 198 -11.05 -23.23 8.28
C ALA A 198 -9.89 -22.38 7.71
N LYS A 199 -8.76 -22.30 8.43
CA LYS A 199 -7.55 -21.59 7.98
C LYS A 199 -6.95 -22.10 6.67
N ASN A 200 -7.17 -23.36 6.29
CA ASN A 200 -6.63 -23.92 5.05
C ASN A 200 -7.70 -23.97 3.95
N ALA A 201 -7.43 -23.33 2.81
CA ALA A 201 -8.40 -23.16 1.72
C ALA A 201 -8.95 -24.49 1.15
N VAL A 202 -8.16 -25.57 1.16
CA VAL A 202 -8.58 -26.87 0.62
C VAL A 202 -9.51 -27.61 1.57
N THR A 203 -9.20 -27.65 2.87
CA THR A 203 -10.11 -28.22 3.88
C THR A 203 -11.39 -27.40 3.99
N THR A 204 -11.30 -26.07 3.94
CA THR A 204 -12.46 -25.16 3.82
C THR A 204 -13.34 -25.51 2.63
N SER A 205 -12.78 -25.70 1.44
CA SER A 205 -13.55 -26.04 0.24
C SER A 205 -14.25 -27.41 0.36
N ILE A 206 -13.63 -28.39 1.01
CA ILE A 206 -14.26 -29.69 1.31
C ILE A 206 -15.43 -29.51 2.28
N LEU A 207 -15.24 -28.76 3.37
CA LEU A 207 -16.25 -28.51 4.41
C LEU A 207 -17.47 -27.72 3.88
N ILE A 208 -17.24 -26.70 3.05
CA ILE A 208 -18.32 -25.93 2.40
C ILE A 208 -19.19 -26.84 1.53
N ARG A 209 -18.56 -27.71 0.71
CA ARG A 209 -19.27 -28.69 -0.12
C ARG A 209 -20.02 -29.75 0.70
N ASP A 210 -19.56 -30.03 1.91
CA ASP A 210 -20.19 -30.96 2.85
C ASP A 210 -21.37 -30.33 3.64
N GLY A 211 -21.64 -29.04 3.45
CA GLY A 211 -22.76 -28.33 4.08
C GLY A 211 -22.45 -27.73 5.46
N VAL A 212 -21.17 -27.51 5.80
CA VAL A 212 -20.74 -26.98 7.11
C VAL A 212 -21.47 -25.70 7.54
N ILE A 213 -21.86 -24.85 6.59
CA ILE A 213 -22.53 -23.56 6.86
C ILE A 213 -23.92 -23.73 7.48
N ALA A 214 -24.69 -24.75 7.07
CA ALA A 214 -25.99 -25.07 7.68
C ALA A 214 -25.84 -25.78 9.05
N THR A 215 -24.66 -26.32 9.36
CA THR A 215 -24.32 -26.76 10.72
C THR A 215 -23.95 -25.56 11.58
N TYR A 216 -23.12 -24.63 11.08
CA TYR A 216 -22.73 -23.42 11.80
C TYR A 216 -23.90 -22.47 12.10
N GLU A 217 -24.91 -22.40 11.22
CA GLU A 217 -26.16 -21.70 11.51
C GLU A 217 -26.86 -22.26 12.77
N ARG A 218 -27.02 -23.59 12.84
CA ARG A 218 -27.62 -24.28 14.00
C ARG A 218 -26.76 -24.17 15.25
N VAL A 219 -25.42 -24.21 15.12
CA VAL A 219 -24.48 -23.96 16.21
C VAL A 219 -24.67 -22.55 16.76
N LEU A 220 -24.70 -21.52 15.89
CA LEU A 220 -24.82 -20.13 16.28
C LEU A 220 -26.17 -19.85 16.98
N VAL A 221 -27.26 -20.46 16.51
CA VAL A 221 -28.56 -20.42 17.19
C VAL A 221 -28.51 -21.13 18.55
N SER A 222 -27.86 -22.30 18.64
CA SER A 222 -27.76 -23.08 19.88
C SER A 222 -26.87 -22.46 20.95
N LEU A 223 -25.85 -21.68 20.57
CA LEU A 223 -24.99 -20.94 21.49
C LEU A 223 -25.67 -19.68 22.06
N GLY A 224 -26.75 -19.22 21.41
CA GLY A 224 -27.41 -17.97 21.75
C GLY A 224 -26.55 -16.74 21.50
N PHE A 225 -26.92 -15.62 22.12
CA PHE A 225 -26.36 -14.29 21.85
C PHE A 225 -25.44 -13.77 22.96
N ILE A 226 -24.97 -14.64 23.87
CA ILE A 226 -24.15 -14.28 25.04
C ILE A 226 -22.66 -14.24 24.64
N PRO A 227 -21.89 -13.21 25.03
CA PRO A 227 -20.49 -13.04 24.62
C PRO A 227 -19.56 -14.05 25.31
N THR A 228 -19.53 -15.27 24.78
CA THR A 228 -18.71 -16.38 25.31
C THR A 228 -17.56 -16.73 24.37
N ALA A 229 -16.52 -17.38 24.90
CA ALA A 229 -15.43 -17.92 24.09
C ALA A 229 -15.92 -18.89 22.99
N ARG A 230 -17.04 -19.59 23.21
CA ARG A 230 -17.70 -20.45 22.21
C ARG A 230 -18.26 -19.62 21.06
N LEU A 231 -19.02 -18.55 21.37
CA LEU A 231 -19.55 -17.63 20.36
C LEU A 231 -18.41 -16.99 19.54
N ARG A 232 -17.36 -16.50 20.23
CA ARG A 232 -16.18 -15.92 19.57
C ARG A 232 -15.52 -16.91 18.60
N LEU A 233 -15.25 -18.15 19.03
CA LEU A 233 -14.66 -19.20 18.17
C LEU A 233 -15.55 -19.60 16.99
N CYS A 234 -16.87 -19.57 17.17
CA CYS A 234 -17.83 -19.84 16.09
C CYS A 234 -17.73 -18.76 15.00
N LEU A 235 -17.72 -17.48 15.38
CA LEU A 235 -17.61 -16.35 14.46
C LEU A 235 -16.23 -16.28 13.78
N ASP A 236 -15.16 -16.53 14.52
CA ASP A 236 -13.77 -16.64 14.07
C ASP A 236 -13.61 -17.71 12.97
N ALA A 237 -14.29 -18.86 13.09
CA ALA A 237 -14.32 -19.86 12.02
C ALA A 237 -15.18 -19.47 10.82
N ILE A 238 -16.32 -18.79 11.02
CA ILE A 238 -17.17 -18.27 9.93
C ILE A 238 -16.42 -17.23 9.09
N ASP A 239 -15.66 -16.35 9.74
CA ASP A 239 -14.78 -15.36 9.12
C ASP A 239 -13.80 -16.04 8.13
N TYR A 240 -13.01 -17.02 8.60
CA TYR A 240 -12.14 -17.82 7.73
C TYR A 240 -12.88 -18.52 6.58
N PHE A 241 -14.06 -19.13 6.83
CA PHE A 241 -14.83 -19.75 5.74
C PHE A 241 -15.31 -18.72 4.70
N SER A 242 -15.67 -17.52 5.14
CA SER A 242 -16.24 -16.46 4.29
C SER A 242 -15.24 -15.84 3.31
N LYS A 243 -13.92 -16.03 3.49
CA LYS A 243 -12.94 -15.71 2.44
C LYS A 243 -13.24 -16.43 1.10
N ASN A 244 -13.93 -17.57 1.14
CA ASN A 244 -14.34 -18.32 -0.06
C ASN A 244 -15.68 -17.81 -0.64
N LYS A 245 -15.70 -17.35 -1.90
CA LYS A 245 -16.91 -16.85 -2.59
C LYS A 245 -18.10 -17.84 -2.62
N VAL A 246 -17.84 -19.15 -2.65
CA VAL A 246 -18.88 -20.19 -2.58
C VAL A 246 -19.48 -20.26 -1.17
N CYS A 247 -18.66 -20.06 -0.12
CA CYS A 247 -19.15 -19.91 1.25
C CYS A 247 -20.10 -18.71 1.36
N CYS A 248 -19.71 -17.53 0.88
CA CYS A 248 -20.56 -16.33 0.89
C CYS A 248 -21.94 -16.59 0.26
N MET A 249 -21.98 -17.32 -0.87
CA MET A 249 -23.23 -17.70 -1.51
C MET A 249 -24.09 -18.62 -0.61
N GLN A 250 -23.47 -19.55 0.13
CA GLN A 250 -24.20 -20.41 1.08
C GLN A 250 -24.66 -19.65 2.34
N ILE A 251 -23.86 -18.73 2.89
CA ILE A 251 -24.23 -17.86 4.02
C ILE A 251 -25.49 -17.02 3.68
N VAL A 252 -25.60 -16.57 2.43
CA VAL A 252 -26.80 -15.89 1.93
C VAL A 252 -27.98 -16.86 1.82
N LYS A 253 -27.78 -18.04 1.21
CA LYS A 253 -28.86 -19.04 0.99
C LYS A 253 -29.42 -19.63 2.29
N THR A 254 -28.59 -19.84 3.31
CA THR A 254 -29.04 -20.35 4.63
C THR A 254 -29.66 -19.26 5.51
N GLY A 255 -29.55 -17.98 5.14
CA GLY A 255 -30.00 -16.88 6.00
C GLY A 255 -29.08 -16.61 7.20
N LEU A 256 -27.91 -17.26 7.28
CA LEU A 256 -26.89 -17.05 8.33
C LEU A 256 -26.47 -15.57 8.43
N CYS A 257 -26.45 -14.83 7.32
CA CYS A 257 -26.28 -13.37 7.31
C CYS A 257 -27.22 -12.64 8.30
N SER A 258 -28.51 -13.00 8.32
CA SER A 258 -29.52 -12.43 9.22
C SER A 258 -29.39 -12.94 10.66
N VAL A 259 -28.64 -14.01 10.92
CA VAL A 259 -28.27 -14.44 12.28
C VAL A 259 -27.08 -13.62 12.76
N LEU A 260 -26.04 -13.45 11.94
CA LEU A 260 -24.85 -12.64 12.23
C LEU A 260 -25.22 -11.19 12.60
N LEU A 261 -26.09 -10.55 11.81
CA LEU A 261 -26.59 -9.21 12.11
C LEU A 261 -27.43 -9.13 13.40
N ARG A 262 -28.12 -10.21 13.81
CA ARG A 262 -28.82 -10.28 15.11
C ARG A 262 -27.88 -10.43 16.31
N VAL A 263 -26.70 -11.03 16.11
CA VAL A 263 -25.62 -11.03 17.10
C VAL A 263 -25.01 -9.63 17.18
N PHE A 264 -24.75 -9.00 16.02
CA PHE A 264 -24.18 -7.66 15.92
C PHE A 264 -25.08 -6.57 16.53
N ASP A 265 -26.41 -6.63 16.34
CA ASP A 265 -27.38 -5.67 16.92
C ASP A 265 -27.40 -5.63 18.47
N ARG A 266 -26.65 -6.52 19.14
CA ARG A 266 -26.52 -6.63 20.60
C ARG A 266 -25.11 -6.30 21.11
N TRP A 267 -24.27 -5.70 20.26
CA TRP A 267 -22.89 -5.31 20.56
C TRP A 267 -22.74 -4.35 21.75
N ASP A 268 -23.80 -3.62 22.09
CA ASP A 268 -23.95 -2.73 23.24
C ASP A 268 -23.99 -3.49 24.58
N ARG A 269 -24.45 -4.75 24.56
CA ARG A 269 -24.55 -5.63 25.74
C ARG A 269 -23.29 -6.45 26.03
N TYR A 270 -22.21 -6.21 25.28
CA TYR A 270 -20.96 -6.94 25.41
C TYR A 270 -19.91 -6.04 26.04
N GLU A 271 -19.11 -6.59 26.95
CA GLU A 271 -18.11 -5.82 27.70
C GLU A 271 -16.67 -6.25 27.36
N GLY A 272 -15.73 -5.31 27.53
CA GLY A 272 -14.29 -5.51 27.36
C GLY A 272 -13.86 -6.00 25.98
N ARG A 273 -12.65 -6.60 25.91
CA ARG A 273 -12.03 -7.12 24.66
C ARG A 273 -12.90 -8.13 23.89
N MET A 274 -13.89 -8.75 24.53
CA MET A 274 -14.80 -9.71 23.89
C MET A 274 -15.74 -9.01 22.89
N ARG A 275 -16.24 -7.82 23.23
CA ARG A 275 -17.08 -6.96 22.38
C ARG A 275 -16.42 -6.68 21.05
N LEU A 276 -15.19 -6.16 21.10
CA LEU A 276 -14.38 -5.80 19.94
C LEU A 276 -14.12 -7.01 19.03
N LYS A 277 -13.68 -8.15 19.60
CA LYS A 277 -13.39 -9.37 18.85
C LYS A 277 -14.64 -9.96 18.18
N ILE A 278 -15.81 -9.92 18.82
CA ILE A 278 -17.08 -10.37 18.23
C ILE A 278 -17.50 -9.46 17.07
N CYS A 279 -17.43 -8.14 17.25
CA CYS A 279 -17.76 -7.17 16.20
C CYS A 279 -16.84 -7.33 14.99
N ALA A 280 -15.52 -7.44 15.21
CA ALA A 280 -14.51 -7.58 14.17
C ALA A 280 -14.80 -8.76 13.22
N HIS A 281 -14.98 -9.98 13.76
CA HIS A 281 -15.26 -11.17 12.94
C HIS A 281 -16.58 -11.10 12.18
N ILE A 282 -17.63 -10.51 12.78
CA ILE A 282 -18.91 -10.32 12.07
C ILE A 282 -18.71 -9.34 10.92
N LEU A 283 -18.14 -8.16 11.17
CA LEU A 283 -17.95 -7.13 10.14
C LEU A 283 -17.04 -7.59 9.01
N GLN A 284 -15.97 -8.34 9.33
CA GLN A 284 -15.11 -8.98 8.34
C GLN A 284 -15.90 -9.95 7.46
N THR A 285 -16.75 -10.78 8.07
CA THR A 285 -17.67 -11.67 7.33
C THR A 285 -18.62 -10.87 6.42
N LEU A 286 -19.18 -9.75 6.89
CA LEU A 286 -20.07 -8.91 6.08
C LEU A 286 -19.33 -8.24 4.91
N GLN A 287 -18.08 -7.79 5.11
CA GLN A 287 -17.21 -7.25 4.05
C GLN A 287 -16.92 -8.33 2.99
N HIS A 288 -16.66 -9.57 3.39
CA HIS A 288 -16.53 -10.70 2.46
C HIS A 288 -17.85 -11.03 1.71
N LEU A 289 -19.02 -10.85 2.34
CA LEU A 289 -20.31 -10.95 1.64
C LEU A 289 -20.50 -9.82 0.61
N CYS A 290 -20.03 -8.61 0.91
CA CYS A 290 -20.10 -7.47 -0.02
C CYS A 290 -19.34 -7.72 -1.33
N ASN A 291 -18.34 -8.61 -1.32
CA ASN A 291 -17.60 -8.99 -2.53
C ASN A 291 -18.42 -9.78 -3.57
N ILE A 292 -19.64 -10.23 -3.25
CA ILE A 292 -20.56 -10.90 -4.19
C ILE A 292 -21.91 -10.18 -4.33
N LYS A 293 -22.44 -10.11 -5.55
CA LYS A 293 -23.71 -9.43 -5.87
C LYS A 293 -24.91 -9.94 -5.06
N ALA A 294 -24.93 -11.23 -4.70
CA ALA A 294 -25.97 -11.82 -3.86
C ALA A 294 -25.83 -11.41 -2.37
N GLY A 295 -24.61 -11.28 -1.87
CA GLY A 295 -24.31 -10.84 -0.50
C GLY A 295 -24.66 -9.37 -0.31
N ARG A 296 -24.27 -8.50 -1.24
CA ARG A 296 -24.75 -7.09 -1.28
C ARG A 296 -26.26 -7.02 -1.16
N ARG A 297 -27.00 -7.67 -2.08
CA ARG A 297 -28.48 -7.71 -2.06
C ARG A 297 -29.09 -8.19 -0.74
N ALA A 298 -28.48 -9.16 -0.07
CA ALA A 298 -28.94 -9.65 1.23
C ALA A 298 -28.70 -8.64 2.38
N LEU A 299 -27.69 -7.78 2.25
CA LEU A 299 -27.38 -6.70 3.19
C LEU A 299 -28.15 -5.40 2.89
N CYS A 300 -28.55 -5.14 1.64
CA CYS A 300 -29.35 -3.97 1.21
C CYS A 300 -30.78 -3.88 1.82
N THR A 301 -31.16 -4.69 2.81
CA THR A 301 -32.50 -4.57 3.41
C THR A 301 -32.56 -3.37 4.36
N LYS A 302 -33.69 -2.65 4.39
CA LYS A 302 -33.89 -1.49 5.26
C LYS A 302 -33.52 -1.78 6.72
N LYS A 303 -33.88 -2.96 7.22
CA LYS A 303 -33.55 -3.42 8.58
C LYS A 303 -32.04 -3.61 8.80
N HIS A 304 -31.34 -4.23 7.85
CA HIS A 304 -29.91 -4.48 7.96
C HIS A 304 -29.09 -3.18 7.90
N VAL A 305 -29.42 -2.28 6.97
CA VAL A 305 -28.79 -0.95 6.89
C VAL A 305 -29.05 -0.13 8.16
N GLN A 306 -30.26 -0.16 8.72
CA GLN A 306 -30.58 0.49 10.00
C GLN A 306 -29.78 -0.07 11.19
N THR A 307 -29.51 -1.38 11.24
CA THR A 307 -28.66 -1.98 12.27
C THR A 307 -27.21 -1.49 12.18
N LEU A 308 -26.65 -1.42 10.97
CA LEU A 308 -25.29 -0.92 10.75
C LEU A 308 -25.19 0.60 11.02
N HIS A 309 -26.17 1.37 10.57
CA HIS A 309 -26.25 2.82 10.84
C HIS A 309 -26.39 3.14 12.33
N ARG A 310 -27.18 2.36 13.08
CA ARG A 310 -27.25 2.45 14.55
C ARG A 310 -25.89 2.26 15.21
N PHE A 311 -25.10 1.29 14.76
CA PHE A 311 -23.73 1.11 15.26
C PHE A 311 -22.89 2.37 14.96
N CYS A 312 -22.92 2.89 13.74
CA CYS A 312 -22.23 4.14 13.38
C CYS A 312 -22.62 5.30 14.31
N SER A 313 -23.92 5.53 14.54
CA SER A 313 -24.41 6.62 15.39
C SER A 313 -24.15 6.45 16.89
N GLN A 314 -23.90 5.22 17.36
CA GLN A 314 -23.70 4.89 18.79
C GLN A 314 -22.27 4.43 19.11
N CYS A 315 -21.38 4.43 18.11
CA CYS A 315 -20.01 3.94 18.22
C CYS A 315 -19.22 4.74 19.29
N PRO A 316 -18.66 4.09 20.34
CA PRO A 316 -17.91 4.79 21.38
C PRO A 316 -16.73 5.56 20.79
N ASP A 317 -16.41 6.70 21.40
CA ASP A 317 -15.31 7.54 20.95
C ASP A 317 -13.95 7.09 21.53
N GLU A 318 -13.73 5.77 21.51
CA GLU A 318 -12.53 5.08 21.99
C GLU A 318 -11.69 4.59 20.77
N PRO A 319 -10.35 4.74 20.75
CA PRO A 319 -9.51 4.37 19.60
C PRO A 319 -9.68 2.93 19.10
N GLU A 320 -9.95 1.99 20.00
CA GLU A 320 -10.18 0.57 19.71
C GLU A 320 -11.39 0.32 18.78
N PHE A 321 -12.31 1.29 18.68
CA PHE A 321 -13.48 1.21 17.81
C PHE A 321 -13.28 1.80 16.41
N ASP A 322 -12.19 2.51 16.13
CA ASP A 322 -12.02 3.20 14.83
C ASP A 322 -11.95 2.20 13.67
N GLY A 323 -11.18 1.12 13.85
CA GLY A 323 -11.10 0.03 12.88
C GLY A 323 -12.42 -0.74 12.72
N LEU A 324 -13.32 -0.70 13.71
CA LEU A 324 -14.68 -1.23 13.58
C LEU A 324 -15.57 -0.26 12.81
N LEU A 325 -15.55 1.03 13.16
CA LEU A 325 -16.33 2.07 12.49
C LEU A 325 -16.01 2.15 11.00
N ALA A 326 -14.71 2.18 10.64
CA ALA A 326 -14.26 2.18 9.25
C ALA A 326 -14.78 0.96 8.47
N ARG A 327 -14.77 -0.24 9.08
CA ARG A 327 -15.36 -1.45 8.48
C ARG A 327 -16.88 -1.36 8.34
N VAL A 328 -17.61 -0.83 9.32
CA VAL A 328 -19.07 -0.62 9.18
C VAL A 328 -19.38 0.35 8.05
N CYS A 329 -18.71 1.50 8.02
CA CYS A 329 -18.86 2.49 6.93
C CYS A 329 -18.55 1.85 5.57
N SER A 330 -17.45 1.09 5.44
CA SER A 330 -17.10 0.34 4.23
C SER A 330 -18.19 -0.66 3.82
N VAL A 331 -18.71 -1.46 4.75
CA VAL A 331 -19.80 -2.42 4.48
C VAL A 331 -21.08 -1.71 4.02
N ILE A 332 -21.47 -0.60 4.66
CA ILE A 332 -22.64 0.19 4.23
C ILE A 332 -22.41 0.73 2.81
N THR A 333 -21.30 1.42 2.57
CA THR A 333 -20.94 2.02 1.28
C THR A 333 -20.89 0.97 0.16
N LEU A 334 -20.35 -0.22 0.41
CA LEU A 334 -20.32 -1.32 -0.55
C LEU A 334 -21.70 -1.96 -0.79
N CYS A 335 -22.67 -1.80 0.13
CA CYS A 335 -24.04 -2.30 -0.04
C CYS A 335 -24.97 -1.31 -0.74
N LEU A 336 -24.70 -0.01 -0.65
CA LEU A 336 -25.51 1.01 -1.30
C LEU A 336 -25.28 1.00 -2.83
N LYS A 337 -26.16 1.67 -3.58
CA LYS A 337 -26.13 1.58 -5.06
C LYS A 337 -24.79 2.11 -5.59
N HIS A 338 -24.09 1.28 -6.38
CA HIS A 338 -22.88 1.66 -7.09
C HIS A 338 -23.11 2.98 -7.87
N GLN A 339 -22.42 4.05 -7.48
CA GLN A 339 -22.42 5.32 -8.21
C GLN A 339 -21.24 5.32 -9.19
N ALA A 340 -21.50 5.68 -10.45
CA ALA A 340 -20.44 6.08 -11.37
C ALA A 340 -20.06 7.54 -11.09
N LEU A 341 -18.81 7.92 -11.41
CA LEU A 341 -18.44 9.34 -11.38
C LEU A 341 -19.32 10.14 -12.36
N PRO A 342 -19.72 11.38 -12.05
CA PRO A 342 -20.53 12.25 -12.92
C PRO A 342 -19.71 12.89 -14.07
N VAL A 343 -18.75 12.13 -14.61
CA VAL A 343 -17.89 12.43 -15.78
C VAL A 343 -17.58 11.14 -16.55
N PRO A 344 -17.29 11.19 -17.86
CA PRO A 344 -16.70 10.07 -18.60
C PRO A 344 -15.35 9.61 -18.02
N VAL A 345 -15.00 8.33 -18.16
CA VAL A 345 -13.72 7.80 -17.63
C VAL A 345 -12.50 8.40 -18.35
N SER A 346 -12.59 8.59 -19.66
CA SER A 346 -11.53 9.25 -20.43
C SER A 346 -11.48 10.74 -20.13
N SER A 347 -10.27 11.31 -20.14
CA SER A 347 -10.05 12.76 -20.21
C SER A 347 -10.82 13.39 -21.39
N PRO A 348 -11.31 14.64 -21.28
CA PRO A 348 -11.86 15.38 -22.43
C PRO A 348 -10.77 15.73 -23.46
N ALA A 349 -9.50 15.70 -23.05
CA ALA A 349 -8.34 15.85 -23.91
C ALA A 349 -7.85 14.48 -24.42
N SER A 350 -7.34 14.45 -25.66
CA SER A 350 -6.65 13.30 -26.23
C SER A 350 -5.51 13.73 -27.14
N PHE A 351 -4.39 13.00 -27.13
CA PHE A 351 -3.40 13.12 -28.20
C PHE A 351 -3.85 12.26 -29.37
N ASN A 352 -3.94 12.88 -30.56
CA ASN A 352 -3.94 12.12 -31.79
C ASN A 352 -2.51 11.57 -32.00
N LEU A 353 -2.28 10.37 -31.46
CA LEU A 353 -1.08 9.58 -31.71
C LEU A 353 -1.11 9.06 -33.16
N ASN A 354 -0.90 10.00 -34.10
CA ASN A 354 -0.80 9.72 -35.52
C ASN A 354 0.27 8.63 -35.74
N PRO A 355 0.09 7.74 -36.72
CA PRO A 355 0.93 6.58 -36.91
C PRO A 355 2.27 6.94 -37.56
N ILE A 356 3.10 7.72 -36.87
CA ILE A 356 4.52 7.90 -37.16
C ILE A 356 5.28 6.59 -36.88
N LEU A 357 4.65 5.67 -36.12
CA LEU A 357 5.04 4.28 -35.91
C LEU A 357 4.48 3.29 -36.96
N LYS A 358 4.13 3.71 -38.18
CA LYS A 358 3.54 2.81 -39.22
C LYS A 358 4.47 1.74 -39.81
N GLY A 359 5.65 1.53 -39.22
CA GLY A 359 6.46 0.32 -39.40
C GLY A 359 6.13 -0.81 -38.41
N THR A 360 5.44 -0.50 -37.30
CA THR A 360 5.04 -1.45 -36.26
C THR A 360 3.52 -1.52 -36.19
N ASN A 361 2.94 -2.69 -36.52
CA ASN A 361 1.52 -3.00 -36.29
C ASN A 361 1.24 -3.25 -34.79
N ALA A 362 1.53 -2.25 -33.96
CA ALA A 362 1.26 -2.28 -32.54
C ALA A 362 0.06 -1.37 -32.23
N SER A 363 -1.09 -1.99 -31.90
CA SER A 363 -1.97 -1.36 -30.93
C SER A 363 -1.17 -1.18 -29.65
N TRP A 364 -1.06 0.04 -29.14
CA TRP A 364 -0.41 0.28 -27.85
C TRP A 364 -1.06 -0.65 -26.81
N PRO A 365 -0.30 -1.54 -26.15
CA PRO A 365 -0.84 -2.26 -25.03
C PRO A 365 -1.06 -1.24 -23.93
N CYS A 366 -2.32 -0.88 -23.69
CA CYS A 366 -2.75 -0.55 -22.34
C CYS A 366 -2.56 -1.83 -21.52
N HIS A 367 -1.33 -2.06 -21.05
CA HIS A 367 -1.10 -3.09 -20.06
C HIS A 367 -2.00 -2.75 -18.87
N GLU A 368 -2.85 -3.71 -18.50
CA GLU A 368 -3.35 -3.76 -17.14
C GLU A 368 -2.15 -4.18 -16.29
N ASP A 369 -1.26 -3.23 -16.01
CA ASP A 369 -0.02 -3.46 -15.25
C ASP A 369 -0.39 -4.18 -13.94
N GLU A 370 0.05 -5.44 -13.77
CA GLU A 370 0.01 -6.16 -12.49
C GLU A 370 1.09 -5.63 -11.51
N GLU A 371 1.32 -4.31 -11.52
CA GLU A 371 2.25 -3.59 -10.65
C GLU A 371 1.69 -3.33 -9.23
N ASP A 372 0.50 -3.87 -8.90
CA ASP A 372 -0.02 -3.94 -7.52
C ASP A 372 0.94 -4.75 -6.58
N ALA A 373 1.98 -5.42 -7.11
CA ALA A 373 2.93 -6.27 -6.37
C ALA A 373 4.23 -5.61 -5.88
N ALA A 374 4.53 -4.36 -6.26
CA ALA A 374 5.85 -3.74 -6.01
C ALA A 374 5.91 -2.71 -4.88
N ASN A 375 4.80 -2.46 -4.16
CA ASN A 375 4.69 -1.33 -3.22
C ASN A 375 4.35 -1.77 -1.78
N SER A 376 5.07 -2.78 -1.28
CA SER A 376 4.97 -3.31 0.08
C SER A 376 5.79 -2.47 1.08
N ASP A 377 5.47 -1.18 1.23
CA ASP A 377 5.98 -0.37 2.33
C ASP A 377 5.07 -0.53 3.56
N SER A 378 5.52 -1.32 4.53
CA SER A 378 4.73 -1.74 5.68
C SER A 378 4.99 -0.85 6.91
N LYS A 379 4.26 0.28 7.01
CA LYS A 379 3.91 0.93 8.31
C LYS A 379 2.98 2.16 8.16
N THR A 380 1.67 1.92 8.11
CA THR A 380 0.65 2.90 8.54
C THR A 380 -0.61 2.23 9.06
N VAL A 381 -1.27 2.90 10.00
CA VAL A 381 -2.45 2.39 10.70
C VAL A 381 -3.70 2.55 9.83
N ASN A 382 -3.89 1.64 8.86
CA ASN A 382 -5.18 1.20 8.28
C ASN A 382 -4.93 0.30 7.03
N SER A 383 -4.45 -0.93 7.24
CA SER A 383 -4.09 -1.86 6.15
C SER A 383 -5.06 -3.05 5.99
N ASP A 384 -5.63 -3.22 4.79
CA ASP A 384 -6.33 -4.43 4.35
C ASP A 384 -5.39 -5.28 3.45
N LEU A 385 -4.78 -6.34 4.01
CA LEU A 385 -4.45 -7.66 3.39
C LEU A 385 -3.46 -7.82 2.21
N GLU A 386 -2.99 -9.03 1.81
CA GLU A 386 -2.94 -10.47 2.32
C GLU A 386 -1.51 -10.99 1.96
N ASP A 387 -0.76 -11.86 2.65
CA ASP A 387 -0.79 -12.53 3.98
C ASP A 387 0.68 -13.02 4.28
N ASP A 388 1.16 -13.10 5.53
CA ASP A 388 2.54 -13.46 5.95
C ASP A 388 2.68 -14.97 6.29
N GLY A 389 3.79 -15.60 5.90
CA GLY A 389 4.06 -17.03 6.13
C GLY A 389 4.66 -17.28 7.52
N PRO A 390 4.20 -18.28 8.30
CA PRO A 390 4.59 -18.38 9.70
C PRO A 390 5.91 -19.13 9.88
N ASP A 391 7.04 -18.41 9.83
CA ASP A 391 8.19 -18.79 10.64
C ASP A 391 8.04 -18.18 12.05
N THR A 392 8.08 -19.10 13.01
CA THR A 392 8.04 -18.93 14.47
C THR A 392 8.87 -17.73 14.96
N ASP A 393 8.33 -16.84 15.81
CA ASP A 393 8.15 -17.18 17.22
C ASP A 393 7.00 -16.48 18.01
N LEU A 394 6.35 -17.30 18.86
CA LEU A 394 5.83 -16.99 20.20
C LEU A 394 4.95 -15.74 20.47
N GLU A 395 3.66 -15.78 20.07
CA GLU A 395 2.61 -15.12 20.88
C GLU A 395 2.19 -16.00 22.08
N GLY A 396 2.68 -15.65 23.27
CA GLY A 396 2.24 -16.20 24.54
C GLY A 396 1.06 -15.43 25.15
N ILE A 397 -0.13 -16.04 25.08
CA ILE A 397 -1.23 -16.02 26.09
C ILE A 397 -1.47 -14.70 26.89
N ASP A 398 -2.66 -14.11 26.71
CA ASP A 398 -3.30 -13.20 27.69
C ASP A 398 -3.29 -13.80 29.14
N GLU A 399 -2.42 -13.33 30.04
CA GLU A 399 -2.69 -13.18 31.48
C GLU A 399 -2.02 -11.90 32.04
N PHE A 400 -2.84 -10.95 32.50
CA PHE A 400 -2.49 -9.68 33.17
C PHE A 400 -1.68 -9.86 34.48
N PRO A 401 -1.03 -8.81 35.06
CA PRO A 401 -0.34 -7.64 34.46
C PRO A 401 1.07 -7.36 35.06
N ASP A 402 1.77 -6.34 34.51
CA ASP A 402 2.89 -5.49 35.03
C ASP A 402 4.13 -6.11 35.73
N MET A 403 5.34 -5.94 35.17
CA MET A 403 6.27 -4.81 35.50
C MET A 403 7.61 -4.85 34.68
N GLU A 404 8.35 -3.74 34.74
CA GLU A 404 9.44 -3.21 33.89
C GLU A 404 10.84 -3.89 33.91
N PHE A 405 11.62 -3.65 32.84
CA PHE A 405 13.11 -3.57 32.70
C PHE A 405 13.98 -4.81 33.10
N ASP A 406 15.21 -5.04 32.58
CA ASP A 406 16.14 -4.28 31.73
C ASP A 406 16.99 -5.21 30.81
N GLU A 407 17.86 -4.63 29.97
CA GLU A 407 18.83 -5.21 29.03
C GLU A 407 19.81 -6.27 29.59
N SER A 408 20.25 -7.23 28.75
CA SER A 408 21.64 -7.24 28.22
C SER A 408 22.00 -8.48 27.35
N GLU A 409 22.55 -8.20 26.17
CA GLU A 409 23.66 -8.90 25.49
C GLU A 409 23.59 -10.33 24.86
N LEU A 410 24.17 -10.35 23.64
CA LEU A 410 25.13 -11.31 23.04
C LEU A 410 24.69 -12.43 22.05
N LYS A 411 25.17 -12.19 20.82
CA LYS A 411 25.28 -12.96 19.57
C LYS A 411 25.74 -14.43 19.68
N THR A 412 25.44 -15.23 18.65
CA THR A 412 26.49 -15.92 17.84
C THR A 412 25.95 -16.43 16.49
N GLU A 413 26.86 -16.70 15.55
CA GLU A 413 26.61 -17.04 14.13
C GLU A 413 26.63 -18.55 13.86
N SER A 414 26.07 -19.01 12.73
CA SER A 414 26.65 -20.09 11.90
C SER A 414 25.99 -20.18 10.50
N THR A 415 26.77 -20.59 9.50
CA THR A 415 26.47 -20.54 8.05
C THR A 415 26.26 -21.93 7.37
N GLU A 416 25.93 -21.90 6.07
CA GLU A 416 26.24 -22.88 4.98
C GLU A 416 25.12 -23.71 4.28
N ASP A 417 25.41 -23.98 2.99
CA ASP A 417 24.89 -24.98 2.02
C ASP A 417 23.64 -24.75 1.11
N THR A 418 23.85 -23.91 0.10
CA THR A 418 23.76 -24.13 -1.38
C THR A 418 22.82 -25.15 -2.07
N ASP A 419 22.32 -24.68 -3.23
CA ASP A 419 22.06 -25.36 -4.52
C ASP A 419 20.98 -26.45 -4.70
N LYS A 420 19.97 -26.10 -5.54
CA LYS A 420 19.54 -26.89 -6.73
C LYS A 420 18.46 -26.19 -7.58
N THR A 421 18.86 -25.64 -8.73
CA THR A 421 17.96 -25.38 -9.87
C THR A 421 18.70 -25.58 -11.19
N HIS A 422 18.31 -26.59 -11.99
CA HIS A 422 18.25 -26.52 -13.45
C HIS A 422 17.58 -27.77 -14.05
N ASN A 423 17.08 -27.61 -15.29
CA ASN A 423 16.46 -28.61 -16.17
C ASN A 423 14.98 -28.95 -15.90
N VAL A 424 14.08 -28.32 -16.65
CA VAL A 424 13.45 -28.92 -17.85
C VAL A 424 12.93 -27.77 -18.73
N LEU A 425 13.34 -27.73 -20.00
CA LEU A 425 12.86 -26.75 -20.98
C LEU A 425 12.83 -27.40 -22.36
N GLN A 426 11.67 -27.91 -22.78
CA GLN A 426 11.35 -28.10 -24.20
C GLN A 426 9.85 -28.38 -24.41
N GLY A 427 9.29 -27.76 -25.47
CA GLY A 427 8.03 -28.20 -26.07
C GLY A 427 6.77 -27.39 -25.71
N VAL A 428 6.57 -26.24 -26.35
CA VAL A 428 5.55 -26.08 -27.41
C VAL A 428 5.65 -24.63 -27.95
N THR A 429 5.85 -24.52 -29.25
CA THR A 429 5.84 -23.26 -30.00
C THR A 429 4.42 -22.77 -30.26
N LYS A 430 4.07 -21.56 -29.81
CA LYS A 430 3.06 -20.72 -30.49
C LYS A 430 3.50 -19.26 -30.48
N SER A 431 3.67 -18.73 -31.68
CA SER A 431 4.03 -17.36 -32.03
C SER A 431 3.14 -16.30 -31.37
N GLY A 432 3.77 -15.31 -30.73
CA GLY A 432 3.10 -14.11 -30.19
C GLY A 432 4.07 -12.97 -29.83
N ASP A 433 5.23 -13.29 -29.24
CA ASP A 433 6.03 -12.30 -28.51
C ASP A 433 6.99 -11.41 -29.33
N SER A 434 7.14 -11.64 -30.65
CA SER A 434 8.21 -10.98 -31.44
C SER A 434 7.95 -9.51 -31.83
N LEU A 435 6.93 -8.84 -31.27
CA LEU A 435 6.67 -7.41 -31.47
C LEU A 435 6.88 -6.55 -30.21
N GLN A 436 6.95 -7.15 -29.01
CA GLN A 436 7.08 -6.37 -27.77
C GLN A 436 8.48 -5.71 -27.65
N SER A 437 9.53 -6.38 -28.14
CA SER A 437 10.92 -5.88 -28.08
C SER A 437 11.23 -4.75 -29.09
N ALA A 438 10.41 -4.58 -30.13
CA ALA A 438 10.70 -3.62 -31.20
C ALA A 438 10.49 -2.14 -30.81
N LEU A 439 9.67 -1.87 -29.77
CA LEU A 439 9.40 -0.50 -29.28
C LEU A 439 10.32 -0.08 -28.13
N TRP A 440 10.87 -1.06 -27.40
CA TRP A 440 11.78 -0.85 -26.29
C TRP A 440 13.07 -1.61 -26.59
N ILE A 441 13.91 -1.02 -27.44
CA ILE A 441 15.26 -1.54 -27.67
C ILE A 441 15.97 -1.52 -26.32
N ASN A 442 16.16 -2.72 -25.76
CA ASN A 442 16.95 -2.98 -24.57
C ASN A 442 18.27 -2.19 -24.70
N PRO A 443 18.76 -1.46 -23.69
CA PRO A 443 19.98 -0.67 -23.83
C PRO A 443 21.18 -1.47 -24.37
N ASN A 444 21.19 -2.79 -24.12
CA ASN A 444 22.21 -3.73 -24.58
C ASN A 444 22.01 -4.25 -26.03
N GLU A 445 20.88 -3.95 -26.67
CA GLU A 445 20.50 -4.34 -28.04
C GLU A 445 20.58 -3.17 -29.04
N ARG A 446 20.94 -1.96 -28.58
CA ARG A 446 21.08 -0.78 -29.45
C ARG A 446 22.30 -0.94 -30.35
N ASP A 447 22.09 -0.79 -31.66
CA ASP A 447 23.19 -0.88 -32.62
C ASP A 447 24.12 0.34 -32.57
N LEU A 448 25.26 0.22 -33.25
CA LEU A 448 26.27 1.27 -33.28
C LEU A 448 25.81 2.52 -34.06
N GLU A 449 24.85 2.40 -34.99
CA GLU A 449 24.28 3.53 -35.73
C GLU A 449 23.28 4.33 -34.88
N ASP A 450 22.53 3.67 -34.01
CA ASP A 450 21.69 4.31 -32.99
C ASP A 450 22.54 5.03 -31.95
N LEU A 451 23.60 4.40 -31.43
CA LEU A 451 24.51 5.05 -30.49
C LEU A 451 25.26 6.24 -31.11
N LYS A 452 25.61 6.17 -32.41
CA LYS A 452 26.16 7.32 -33.15
C LYS A 452 25.26 8.54 -33.09
N LYS A 453 23.93 8.41 -33.18
CA LYS A 453 23.00 9.55 -33.21
C LYS A 453 23.13 10.48 -32.01
N TYR A 454 23.63 9.99 -30.86
CA TYR A 454 23.82 10.79 -29.65
C TYR A 454 25.06 11.72 -29.69
N PHE A 455 25.99 11.58 -30.64
CA PHE A 455 27.20 12.42 -30.73
C PHE A 455 26.89 13.93 -30.80
N ILE A 456 25.72 14.27 -31.35
CA ILE A 456 25.24 15.64 -31.54
C ILE A 456 25.03 16.38 -30.21
N TYR A 457 24.87 15.66 -29.10
CA TYR A 457 24.74 16.26 -27.77
C TYR A 457 26.10 16.51 -27.10
N PHE A 458 27.20 16.00 -27.66
CA PHE A 458 28.57 16.06 -27.11
C PHE A 458 29.53 16.92 -27.95
N LYS A 459 28.99 17.89 -28.71
CA LYS A 459 29.72 18.79 -29.64
C LYS A 459 30.97 19.44 -29.04
N GLU A 460 30.99 19.71 -27.74
CA GLU A 460 32.12 20.31 -27.02
C GLU A 460 33.40 19.44 -27.03
N PHE A 461 33.27 18.12 -27.22
CA PHE A 461 34.40 17.22 -27.41
C PHE A 461 34.88 17.17 -28.89
N GLY A 462 34.30 18.01 -29.76
CA GLY A 462 34.61 18.15 -31.18
C GLY A 462 33.82 17.19 -32.08
N SER A 463 34.36 16.92 -33.28
CA SER A 463 33.72 16.05 -34.26
C SER A 463 33.61 14.59 -33.76
N TYR A 464 32.67 13.82 -34.30
CA TYR A 464 32.48 12.40 -33.98
C TYR A 464 33.80 11.61 -33.95
N ASN A 465 34.67 11.81 -34.95
CA ASN A 465 35.97 11.14 -35.02
C ASN A 465 36.94 11.55 -33.89
N LYS A 466 36.85 12.80 -33.38
CA LYS A 466 37.62 13.25 -32.20
C LYS A 466 37.05 12.62 -30.92
N GLN A 467 35.72 12.55 -30.79
CA GLN A 467 35.03 11.91 -29.66
C GLN A 467 35.39 10.41 -29.55
N ILE A 468 35.34 9.65 -30.66
CA ILE A 468 35.73 8.24 -30.67
C ILE A 468 37.20 8.03 -30.31
N ARG A 469 38.10 8.92 -30.76
CA ARG A 469 39.52 8.86 -30.36
C ARG A 469 39.69 9.11 -28.85
N LEU A 470 38.97 10.08 -28.29
CA LEU A 470 38.99 10.39 -26.85
C LEU A 470 38.52 9.22 -25.98
N VAL A 471 37.44 8.56 -26.39
CA VAL A 471 36.92 7.36 -25.73
C VAL A 471 37.98 6.25 -25.76
N LYS A 472 38.57 5.96 -26.92
CA LYS A 472 39.63 4.95 -27.08
C LYS A 472 40.91 5.27 -26.29
N SER A 473 41.31 6.54 -26.18
CA SER A 473 42.47 6.91 -25.34
C SER A 473 42.17 6.76 -23.84
N ARG A 474 40.93 6.99 -23.42
CA ARG A 474 40.53 6.86 -22.01
C ARG A 474 40.37 5.39 -21.59
N SER A 475 39.80 4.54 -22.44
CA SER A 475 39.61 3.10 -22.13
C SER A 475 40.91 2.37 -21.84
N ASN A 476 42.00 2.74 -22.52
CA ASN A 476 43.33 2.18 -22.29
C ASN A 476 43.99 2.61 -20.95
N SER A 477 43.33 3.48 -20.15
CA SER A 477 43.91 4.04 -18.90
C SER A 477 43.13 3.70 -17.62
N ARG A 478 41.85 3.33 -17.76
CA ARG A 478 40.99 2.82 -16.69
C ARG A 478 40.09 1.74 -17.31
N GLY A 479 40.20 0.50 -16.82
CA GLY A 479 39.52 -0.67 -17.39
C GLY A 479 38.06 -0.38 -17.72
N SER A 480 37.69 -0.58 -18.98
CA SER A 480 36.52 0.04 -19.57
C SER A 480 35.44 -0.98 -19.92
N ILE A 481 34.20 -0.70 -19.49
CA ILE A 481 32.98 -1.39 -19.97
C ILE A 481 32.91 -1.42 -21.51
N LEU A 482 33.56 -0.47 -22.20
CA LEU A 482 33.61 -0.45 -23.65
C LEU A 482 34.54 -1.51 -24.26
N GLU A 483 35.56 -2.00 -23.54
CA GLU A 483 36.36 -3.14 -24.02
C GLU A 483 35.52 -4.42 -23.99
N ASP A 484 34.80 -4.70 -22.90
CA ASP A 484 33.86 -5.84 -22.85
C ASP A 484 32.82 -5.77 -23.98
N PHE A 485 32.27 -4.58 -24.25
CA PHE A 485 31.30 -4.37 -25.33
C PHE A 485 31.90 -4.53 -26.74
N LEU A 486 33.19 -4.22 -26.94
CA LEU A 486 33.87 -4.33 -28.24
C LEU A 486 34.49 -5.72 -28.47
N PHE A 487 34.89 -6.44 -27.42
CA PHE A 487 35.47 -7.79 -27.51
C PHE A 487 34.42 -8.92 -27.50
N SER A 488 33.21 -8.69 -26.96
CA SER A 488 32.09 -9.65 -26.97
C SER A 488 31.64 -10.09 -28.39
N GLN A 489 32.01 -9.34 -29.43
CA GLN A 489 31.75 -9.71 -30.84
C GLN A 489 32.63 -10.85 -31.36
N ASN A 490 33.68 -11.30 -30.63
CA ASN A 490 34.67 -12.22 -31.20
C ASN A 490 35.17 -13.33 -30.24
N SER A 491 34.30 -13.85 -29.37
CA SER A 491 34.44 -15.23 -28.85
C SER A 491 33.14 -15.74 -28.23
N GLY A 492 32.76 -16.98 -28.55
CA GLY A 492 31.67 -17.66 -27.85
C GLY A 492 32.13 -18.21 -26.50
N ASN A 493 31.20 -18.30 -25.55
CA ASN A 493 31.29 -18.96 -24.22
C ASN A 493 32.17 -18.28 -23.14
N ARG A 494 31.53 -17.47 -22.24
CA ARG A 494 31.25 -17.78 -20.81
C ARG A 494 31.17 -16.56 -19.88
N SER A 495 30.47 -16.80 -18.76
CA SER A 495 30.44 -16.09 -17.46
C SER A 495 29.89 -14.66 -17.40
N VAL A 496 28.84 -14.52 -16.59
CA VAL A 496 28.23 -13.27 -16.13
C VAL A 496 28.97 -12.77 -14.88
N PRO A 497 29.37 -11.48 -14.78
CA PRO A 497 29.80 -10.87 -13.53
C PRO A 497 28.61 -10.54 -12.63
N SER A 498 28.73 -10.83 -11.34
CA SER A 498 27.68 -10.62 -10.33
C SER A 498 27.74 -9.25 -9.65
N ASN A 499 26.56 -8.75 -9.28
CA ASN A 499 26.24 -7.84 -8.16
C ASN A 499 27.28 -6.76 -7.77
N LEU A 500 27.04 -5.52 -8.21
CA LEU A 500 27.55 -4.32 -7.53
C LEU A 500 26.57 -3.86 -6.46
N SER A 501 26.83 -4.23 -5.20
CA SER A 501 26.15 -3.66 -4.03
C SER A 501 26.71 -2.27 -3.71
N LEU A 502 25.83 -1.29 -3.47
CA LEU A 502 26.19 0.11 -3.18
C LEU A 502 25.96 0.46 -1.70
N THR A 503 26.50 -0.35 -0.80
CA THR A 503 26.60 -0.04 0.63
C THR A 503 27.86 0.76 0.92
N ALA A 504 27.75 2.09 0.87
CA ALA A 504 28.78 3.01 1.35
C ALA A 504 28.37 3.60 2.71
N VAL A 505 29.21 3.35 3.72
CA VAL A 505 29.06 3.78 5.12
C VAL A 505 28.89 5.30 5.24
N ILE A 506 27.80 5.73 5.89
CA ILE A 506 27.70 7.07 6.49
C ILE A 506 27.91 6.90 7.99
N GLY A 507 29.08 7.32 8.48
CA GLY A 507 29.27 7.59 9.92
C GLY A 507 28.82 9.01 10.24
N PRO A 508 28.30 9.29 11.45
CA PRO A 508 27.96 10.64 11.85
C PRO A 508 29.26 11.44 12.07
N SER A 509 29.36 12.59 11.43
CA SER A 509 30.34 13.63 11.76
C SER A 509 29.65 14.99 11.76
N ASP A 510 30.01 15.80 12.76
CA ASP A 510 29.18 16.91 13.22
C ASP A 510 29.11 18.07 12.22
N TYR A 511 27.88 18.45 11.86
CA TYR A 511 27.58 19.64 11.05
C TYR A 511 27.15 20.82 11.94
N GLU A 512 28.07 21.28 12.79
CA GLU A 512 28.03 22.63 13.34
C GLU A 512 29.21 23.46 12.82
N ASN A 513 29.00 24.77 12.65
CA ASN A 513 29.98 25.79 12.22
C ASN A 513 30.21 26.01 10.70
N VAL A 514 29.14 26.08 9.89
CA VAL A 514 29.14 26.93 8.67
C VAL A 514 27.86 27.78 8.58
N LEU A 515 27.61 28.59 9.60
CA LEU A 515 26.59 29.66 9.59
C LEU A 515 27.21 30.99 10.02
N GLY A 516 27.87 31.67 9.08
CA GLY A 516 28.04 33.12 9.16
C GLY A 516 26.69 33.83 8.90
N PRO A 517 26.47 35.04 9.43
CA PRO A 517 25.17 35.70 9.33
C PRO A 517 24.81 35.99 7.87
N SER A 518 23.70 35.41 7.41
CA SER A 518 23.14 35.64 6.08
C SER A 518 22.62 37.07 5.96
N GLN A 519 23.41 37.95 5.36
CA GLN A 519 22.90 39.25 4.92
C GLN A 519 21.87 39.04 3.81
N SER A 520 20.73 39.69 3.97
CA SER A 520 19.57 39.63 3.09
C SER A 520 19.90 40.09 1.65
N PRO A 521 19.53 39.32 0.61
CA PRO A 521 19.45 39.87 -0.75
C PRO A 521 18.18 40.72 -0.86
N SER A 522 18.29 42.00 -0.49
CA SER A 522 17.26 42.99 -0.78
C SER A 522 17.16 43.20 -2.29
N PHE A 523 16.12 42.62 -2.91
CA PHE A 523 15.81 42.82 -4.32
C PHE A 523 15.37 44.27 -4.57
N LEU A 524 16.34 45.17 -4.83
CA LEU A 524 16.22 46.41 -5.62
C LEU A 524 17.52 47.23 -5.48
N GLN A 525 18.56 46.89 -6.24
CA GLN A 525 19.68 47.84 -6.44
C GLN A 525 20.23 47.76 -7.87
N TYR A 526 20.06 48.88 -8.59
CA TYR A 526 20.58 49.08 -9.94
C TYR A 526 22.12 49.07 -9.93
N HIS A 527 22.73 47.98 -10.40
CA HIS A 527 24.13 47.97 -10.78
C HIS A 527 24.26 48.13 -12.30
N LYS A 528 24.99 49.17 -12.72
CA LYS A 528 25.32 49.41 -14.13
C LYS A 528 26.13 48.23 -14.66
N ILE A 529 25.59 47.55 -15.67
CA ILE A 529 26.30 46.49 -16.40
C ILE A 529 27.44 47.16 -17.18
N HIS A 530 28.68 46.78 -16.88
CA HIS A 530 29.84 47.15 -17.68
C HIS A 530 29.90 46.22 -18.90
N GLU A 531 29.98 46.77 -20.12
CA GLU A 531 30.15 45.94 -21.31
C GLU A 531 31.60 45.43 -21.41
N SER A 532 31.76 44.11 -21.38
CA SER A 532 32.96 43.40 -21.81
C SER A 532 32.55 42.28 -22.75
N ALA A 533 32.97 42.37 -24.01
CA ALA A 533 32.53 41.46 -25.07
C ALA A 533 33.25 40.09 -25.01
N SER A 534 32.65 39.13 -24.30
CA SER A 534 33.00 37.71 -24.38
C SER A 534 31.76 36.84 -24.15
N THR A 535 30.93 36.67 -25.19
CA THR A 535 29.68 35.90 -25.11
C THR A 535 29.94 34.38 -25.13
N THR A 536 30.16 33.79 -23.96
CA THR A 536 30.35 32.34 -23.74
C THR A 536 29.07 31.59 -23.30
N SER A 537 27.91 32.26 -23.35
CA SER A 537 26.56 31.71 -23.15
C SER A 537 25.82 31.66 -24.50
N CYS A 538 25.29 30.50 -24.89
CA CYS A 538 24.55 30.32 -26.14
C CYS A 538 23.29 29.47 -25.94
N SER A 539 22.12 30.06 -26.19
CA SER A 539 20.82 29.35 -26.21
C SER A 539 20.31 29.24 -27.64
N SER A 540 19.94 28.03 -28.06
CA SER A 540 19.26 27.75 -29.33
C SER A 540 17.77 27.41 -29.16
N LEU A 541 17.24 27.55 -27.93
CA LEU A 541 15.83 27.32 -27.61
C LEU A 541 14.96 28.38 -28.28
N LYS A 542 14.07 27.96 -29.17
CA LYS A 542 13.17 28.85 -29.92
C LYS A 542 12.20 29.58 -29.01
N ILE A 543 11.83 28.98 -27.87
CA ILE A 543 10.94 29.62 -26.89
C ILE A 543 11.51 30.91 -26.29
N HIS A 544 12.84 31.12 -26.32
CA HIS A 544 13.51 32.36 -25.88
C HIS A 544 13.70 33.40 -27.00
N LYS A 545 13.35 33.08 -28.24
CA LYS A 545 13.59 33.95 -29.39
C LYS A 545 12.87 35.30 -29.23
N ASP A 546 13.57 36.38 -29.60
CA ASP A 546 13.09 37.77 -29.57
C ASP A 546 12.70 38.30 -28.16
N ILE A 547 13.10 37.61 -27.06
CA ILE A 547 12.88 38.09 -25.69
C ILE A 547 14.01 39.06 -25.29
N SER A 548 13.66 40.31 -24.98
CA SER A 548 14.61 41.34 -24.53
C SER A 548 15.28 40.97 -23.20
N LYS A 549 16.61 41.13 -23.11
CA LYS A 549 17.41 40.95 -21.87
C LYS A 549 17.02 41.88 -20.71
N TYR A 550 16.19 42.90 -20.98
CA TYR A 550 15.69 43.85 -19.98
C TYR A 550 14.25 43.58 -19.52
N SER A 551 13.60 42.52 -20.03
CA SER A 551 12.25 42.14 -19.61
C SER A 551 12.21 41.69 -18.15
N THR A 552 11.12 42.01 -17.45
CA THR A 552 10.85 41.51 -16.10
C THR A 552 10.53 40.01 -16.12
N PHE A 553 10.76 39.32 -15.01
CA PHE A 553 10.49 37.87 -14.88
C PHE A 553 9.04 37.52 -15.29
N ALA A 554 8.05 38.26 -14.77
CA ALA A 554 6.65 38.07 -15.11
C ALA A 554 6.35 38.27 -16.62
N ASN A 555 6.95 39.28 -17.26
CA ASN A 555 6.74 39.51 -18.70
C ASN A 555 7.37 38.39 -19.55
N VAL A 556 8.53 37.87 -19.16
CA VAL A 556 9.15 36.71 -19.81
C VAL A 556 8.28 35.47 -19.60
N TYR A 557 7.80 35.23 -18.38
CA TYR A 557 6.90 34.13 -18.05
C TYR A 557 5.64 34.15 -18.94
N CYS A 558 4.88 35.26 -18.96
CA CYS A 558 3.69 35.40 -19.80
C CYS A 558 3.99 35.19 -21.30
N THR A 559 5.12 35.73 -21.78
CA THR A 559 5.57 35.54 -23.17
C THR A 559 5.85 34.06 -23.48
N ILE A 560 6.47 33.35 -22.55
CA ILE A 560 6.78 31.92 -22.67
C ILE A 560 5.49 31.09 -22.59
N SER A 561 4.62 31.31 -21.61
CA SER A 561 3.34 30.60 -21.49
C SER A 561 2.44 30.77 -22.72
N THR A 562 2.44 31.95 -23.34
CA THR A 562 1.73 32.20 -24.61
C THR A 562 2.28 31.34 -25.77
N ARG A 563 3.54 30.91 -25.70
CA ARG A 563 4.20 30.06 -26.70
C ARG A 563 4.09 28.56 -26.39
N VAL A 564 3.64 28.18 -25.18
CA VAL A 564 3.43 26.78 -24.77
C VAL A 564 2.25 26.19 -25.53
N LYS A 565 2.39 24.94 -25.96
CA LYS A 565 1.33 24.17 -26.62
C LYS A 565 0.77 23.14 -25.66
N SER A 566 -0.48 23.29 -25.25
CA SER A 566 -1.23 22.37 -24.40
C SER A 566 -2.36 21.69 -25.18
N VAL A 567 -2.89 20.57 -24.67
CA VAL A 567 -4.05 19.89 -25.30
C VAL A 567 -5.35 20.64 -24.98
N ILE A 568 -5.46 21.20 -23.78
CA ILE A 568 -6.53 22.13 -23.39
C ILE A 568 -5.93 23.55 -23.39
N PRO A 569 -6.40 24.48 -24.25
CA PRO A 569 -5.86 25.83 -24.32
C PRO A 569 -5.98 26.57 -22.98
N PHE A 570 -4.91 27.25 -22.59
CA PHE A 570 -4.93 28.11 -21.41
C PHE A 570 -5.75 29.38 -21.68
N VAL A 571 -6.52 29.82 -20.68
CA VAL A 571 -7.31 31.07 -20.75
C VAL A 571 -6.66 32.22 -19.98
N LYS A 572 -5.67 31.91 -19.12
CA LYS A 572 -4.91 32.86 -18.32
C LYS A 572 -3.58 32.27 -17.88
N VAL A 573 -2.72 33.11 -17.30
CA VAL A 573 -1.61 32.68 -16.45
C VAL A 573 -2.09 32.64 -14.98
N ALA A 574 -1.65 31.66 -14.20
CA ALA A 574 -1.91 31.64 -12.75
C ALA A 574 -1.02 32.66 -12.03
N TYR A 575 -1.61 33.47 -11.14
CA TYR A 575 -0.91 34.56 -10.44
C TYR A 575 0.36 34.11 -9.68
N PRO A 576 0.37 32.97 -8.94
CA PRO A 576 1.53 32.53 -8.19
C PRO A 576 2.75 32.23 -9.07
N ASP A 577 2.54 31.81 -10.31
CA ASP A 577 3.63 31.39 -11.20
C ASP A 577 4.37 32.60 -11.80
N MET A 578 3.68 33.74 -11.95
CA MET A 578 4.29 35.02 -12.38
C MET A 578 5.04 35.73 -11.26
N MET A 579 4.44 35.75 -10.07
CA MET A 579 4.93 36.54 -8.93
C MET A 579 5.92 35.76 -8.05
N GLY A 580 5.84 34.43 -8.07
CA GLY A 580 6.56 33.56 -7.15
C GLY A 580 6.17 33.80 -5.69
N GLY A 581 7.06 33.40 -4.79
CA GLY A 581 6.91 33.66 -3.35
C GLY A 581 8.12 33.16 -2.57
N GLN A 582 8.33 33.72 -1.38
CA GLN A 582 9.34 33.23 -0.44
C GLN A 582 8.65 32.29 0.55
N GLY A 583 9.21 31.10 0.76
CA GLY A 583 8.81 30.25 1.90
C GLY A 583 9.29 30.88 3.21
N THR A 584 8.71 30.46 4.34
CA THR A 584 9.32 30.82 5.63
C THR A 584 10.58 29.99 5.84
N ASN A 585 11.65 30.59 6.40
CA ASN A 585 12.88 29.86 6.74
C ASN A 585 12.72 29.01 8.02
N GLN A 586 11.49 28.69 8.43
CA GLN A 586 11.17 27.97 9.66
C GLN A 586 10.61 26.58 9.31
N PRO A 587 11.02 25.50 10.01
CA PRO A 587 10.42 24.19 9.83
C PRO A 587 8.93 24.20 10.18
N GLU A 588 8.09 23.81 9.22
CA GLU A 588 6.66 23.62 9.45
C GLU A 588 6.37 22.22 10.02
N PRO A 589 5.53 22.08 11.06
CA PRO A 589 5.18 20.77 11.61
C PRO A 589 4.28 19.98 10.66
N LEU A 590 4.47 18.66 10.63
CA LEU A 590 3.57 17.73 9.94
C LEU A 590 2.15 17.82 10.52
N ASN A 591 1.13 17.67 9.66
CA ASN A 591 -0.25 17.60 10.09
C ASN A 591 -0.48 16.37 10.98
N LYS A 592 -1.17 16.55 12.11
CA LYS A 592 -1.70 15.43 12.89
C LYS A 592 -3.09 15.10 12.37
N MET A 593 -3.35 13.83 12.06
CA MET A 593 -4.68 13.39 11.66
C MET A 593 -5.60 13.39 12.89
N GLU A 594 -6.53 14.34 12.94
CA GLU A 594 -7.50 14.42 14.03
C GLU A 594 -8.50 13.26 13.94
N ARG A 595 -8.46 12.38 14.95
CA ARG A 595 -9.28 11.17 15.04
C ARG A 595 -10.78 11.47 14.97
N SER A 596 -11.22 12.49 15.72
CA SER A 596 -12.61 12.94 15.77
C SER A 596 -13.10 13.46 14.42
N ALA A 597 -12.25 14.20 13.69
CA ALA A 597 -12.54 14.66 12.34
C ALA A 597 -12.71 13.48 11.37
N CYS A 598 -11.79 12.52 11.36
CA CYS A 598 -11.89 11.33 10.51
C CYS A 598 -13.18 10.54 10.76
N ARG A 599 -13.54 10.33 12.03
CA ARG A 599 -14.82 9.71 12.42
C ARG A 599 -16.02 10.50 11.89
N MET A 600 -16.03 11.82 12.04
CA MET A 600 -17.14 12.68 11.56
C MET A 600 -17.28 12.64 10.02
N LYS A 601 -16.17 12.63 9.28
CA LYS A 601 -16.17 12.55 7.80
C LYS A 601 -16.69 11.19 7.31
N LEU A 602 -16.27 10.10 7.96
CA LEU A 602 -16.78 8.74 7.67
C LEU A 602 -18.29 8.62 7.93
N LEU A 603 -18.80 9.21 9.01
CA LEU A 603 -20.23 9.26 9.31
C LEU A 603 -21.01 10.07 8.27
N SER A 604 -20.52 11.27 7.93
CA SER A 604 -21.14 12.13 6.91
C SER A 604 -21.22 11.45 5.53
N CYS A 605 -20.17 10.70 5.15
CA CYS A 605 -20.16 9.89 3.93
C CYS A 605 -21.25 8.80 3.93
N VAL A 606 -21.49 8.16 5.08
CA VAL A 606 -22.55 7.15 5.24
C VAL A 606 -23.93 7.79 5.18
N ASP A 607 -24.14 8.91 5.88
CA ASP A 607 -25.43 9.62 5.91
C ASP A 607 -25.82 10.13 4.51
N ARG A 608 -24.85 10.66 3.74
CA ARG A 608 -25.05 11.07 2.34
C ARG A 608 -25.42 9.90 1.42
N ALA A 609 -24.79 8.75 1.62
CA ALA A 609 -25.08 7.55 0.82
C ALA A 609 -26.47 6.95 1.15
N ILE A 610 -26.96 7.12 2.39
CA ILE A 610 -28.29 6.66 2.81
C ILE A 610 -29.39 7.65 2.41
N ASN A 611 -29.16 8.96 2.55
CA ASN A 611 -30.15 10.02 2.33
C ASN A 611 -29.71 11.05 1.27
N PRO A 612 -29.45 10.65 0.00
CA PRO A 612 -28.90 11.55 -1.02
C PRO A 612 -29.80 12.74 -1.35
N GLU A 613 -31.12 12.62 -1.17
CA GLU A 613 -32.10 13.69 -1.41
C GLU A 613 -32.02 14.84 -0.40
N ALA A 614 -31.28 14.68 0.71
CA ALA A 614 -31.09 15.72 1.72
C ALA A 614 -29.92 16.68 1.42
N TYR A 615 -29.17 16.45 0.33
CA TYR A 615 -27.94 17.18 0.00
C TYR A 615 -28.11 17.99 -1.30
N MET A 616 -27.27 19.01 -1.49
CA MET A 616 -27.22 19.77 -2.73
C MET A 616 -26.56 18.95 -3.84
N ASN A 617 -26.75 19.34 -5.11
CA ASN A 617 -26.07 18.72 -6.25
C ASN A 617 -25.92 19.72 -7.41
N ASP A 618 -25.39 20.90 -7.10
CA ASP A 618 -25.20 21.97 -8.09
C ASP A 618 -23.80 21.86 -8.71
N THR A 619 -23.69 21.58 -10.02
CA THR A 619 -22.40 21.68 -10.71
C THR A 619 -22.02 23.16 -10.86
N VAL A 620 -20.87 23.55 -10.30
CA VAL A 620 -20.37 24.95 -10.30
C VAL A 620 -19.16 25.15 -11.20
N TYR A 621 -18.52 24.06 -11.65
CA TYR A 621 -17.46 24.06 -12.66
C TYR A 621 -17.47 22.73 -13.40
N ASP A 622 -17.36 22.76 -14.74
CA ASP A 622 -17.33 21.58 -15.61
C ASP A 622 -16.42 21.85 -16.82
N LEU A 623 -15.23 21.24 -16.81
CA LEU A 623 -14.21 21.42 -17.85
C LEU A 623 -14.65 20.84 -19.20
N ASP A 624 -15.40 19.74 -19.20
CA ASP A 624 -15.89 19.08 -20.42
C ASP A 624 -16.90 20.00 -21.16
N GLN A 625 -17.77 20.69 -20.41
CA GLN A 625 -18.66 21.73 -20.96
C GLN A 625 -17.89 22.94 -21.51
N LEU A 626 -16.89 23.42 -20.78
CA LEU A 626 -16.06 24.55 -21.23
C LEU A 626 -15.30 24.20 -22.52
N CYS A 627 -14.68 23.03 -22.62
CA CYS A 627 -13.97 22.58 -23.82
C CYS A 627 -14.90 22.39 -25.04
N SER A 628 -16.11 21.88 -24.84
CA SER A 628 -17.08 21.71 -25.94
C SER A 628 -17.64 23.05 -26.44
N SER A 629 -17.88 24.02 -25.55
CA SER A 629 -18.33 25.37 -25.94
C SER A 629 -17.37 26.11 -26.87
N THR A 630 -16.05 25.85 -26.76
CA THR A 630 -15.04 26.37 -27.67
C THR A 630 -14.97 25.68 -29.04
N THR A 631 -15.77 24.64 -29.29
CA THR A 631 -15.75 23.86 -30.55
C THR A 631 -16.97 24.04 -31.45
N THR A 632 -17.97 24.84 -31.07
CA THR A 632 -19.11 25.16 -31.93
C THR A 632 -18.73 26.21 -32.99
N PRO A 633 -18.84 25.91 -34.31
CA PRO A 633 -18.43 26.81 -35.37
C PRO A 633 -19.51 27.84 -35.72
N ASP A 634 -19.80 28.78 -34.81
CA ASP A 634 -20.56 29.98 -35.18
C ASP A 634 -19.65 30.91 -36.02
N ALA A 635 -19.72 30.70 -37.33
CA ALA A 635 -18.92 31.39 -38.33
C ALA A 635 -19.32 32.87 -38.45
N GLY A 636 -18.69 33.74 -37.67
CA GLY A 636 -18.90 35.19 -37.78
C GLY A 636 -17.83 36.10 -37.19
N ALA A 637 -17.19 35.74 -36.06
CA ALA A 637 -16.46 36.72 -35.24
C ALA A 637 -15.00 36.36 -34.85
N GLN A 638 -14.44 35.23 -35.28
CA GLN A 638 -13.09 34.80 -34.88
C GLN A 638 -12.14 34.53 -36.07
N LYS A 639 -11.78 35.62 -36.77
CA LYS A 639 -10.58 35.69 -37.64
C LYS A 639 -9.54 36.71 -37.13
N SER A 640 -9.54 36.95 -35.82
CA SER A 640 -8.73 37.97 -35.13
C SER A 640 -7.97 37.42 -33.90
N SER A 641 -7.92 36.10 -33.72
CA SER A 641 -7.32 35.45 -32.54
C SER A 641 -5.82 35.10 -32.70
N GLU A 642 -5.12 35.67 -33.68
CA GLU A 642 -3.66 35.62 -33.71
C GLU A 642 -3.08 36.70 -32.78
N ASN A 643 -2.34 36.26 -31.74
CA ASN A 643 -1.58 37.08 -30.78
C ASN A 643 -2.35 37.78 -29.64
N ILE A 644 -3.27 37.08 -28.95
CA ILE A 644 -3.61 37.46 -27.56
C ILE A 644 -2.54 36.89 -26.63
N CYS A 645 -1.77 37.76 -25.97
CA CYS A 645 -0.80 37.36 -24.95
C CYS A 645 -1.54 36.88 -23.69
N LEU A 646 -1.17 35.70 -23.17
CA LEU A 646 -1.70 35.21 -21.89
C LEU A 646 -1.21 36.11 -20.77
N THR A 647 -2.14 36.55 -19.94
CA THR A 647 -1.91 37.47 -18.81
C THR A 647 -2.73 37.02 -17.59
N ASN A 648 -2.64 37.78 -16.51
CA ASN A 648 -3.42 37.58 -15.30
C ASN A 648 -4.11 38.90 -14.92
N THR A 649 -5.34 38.82 -14.39
CA THR A 649 -6.17 39.98 -13.98
C THR A 649 -6.62 39.93 -12.52
N ASP A 650 -6.06 39.04 -11.70
CA ASP A 650 -6.63 38.73 -10.38
C ASP A 650 -6.51 39.85 -9.36
N GLU A 651 -5.49 40.71 -9.48
CA GLU A 651 -5.42 41.97 -8.71
C GLU A 651 -6.61 42.88 -9.00
N GLN A 652 -7.14 42.86 -10.22
CA GLN A 652 -8.36 43.60 -10.57
C GLN A 652 -9.59 42.88 -10.01
N GLU A 653 -9.62 41.55 -10.01
CA GLU A 653 -10.73 40.75 -9.47
C GLU A 653 -10.95 41.00 -7.96
N ILE A 654 -9.88 41.01 -7.16
CA ILE A 654 -9.99 41.27 -5.71
C ILE A 654 -10.47 42.70 -5.38
N THR A 655 -10.37 43.65 -6.31
CA THR A 655 -10.88 45.03 -6.16
C THR A 655 -12.35 45.19 -6.57
N LYS A 656 -12.96 44.20 -7.24
CA LYS A 656 -14.37 44.30 -7.66
C LYS A 656 -15.29 44.35 -6.45
N VAL A 657 -16.35 45.15 -6.56
CA VAL A 657 -17.38 45.27 -5.52
C VAL A 657 -18.01 43.89 -5.27
N ASN A 658 -18.12 43.53 -3.99
CA ASN A 658 -18.58 42.22 -3.53
C ASN A 658 -20.00 41.90 -4.03
N SER A 659 -20.08 41.16 -5.14
CA SER A 659 -21.30 40.46 -5.52
C SER A 659 -21.44 39.27 -4.60
N PHE A 660 -22.43 39.29 -3.71
CA PHE A 660 -22.67 38.26 -2.70
C PHE A 660 -23.12 36.93 -3.34
N SER A 661 -22.21 36.23 -4.00
CA SER A 661 -22.39 34.83 -4.38
C SER A 661 -22.36 33.95 -3.14
N SER A 662 -23.37 33.09 -3.00
CA SER A 662 -23.38 32.00 -2.01
C SER A 662 -22.53 30.80 -2.43
N ARG A 663 -21.92 30.84 -3.63
CA ARG A 663 -21.17 29.74 -4.24
C ARG A 663 -19.74 30.19 -4.62
N LEU A 664 -18.77 29.32 -4.33
CA LEU A 664 -17.42 29.44 -4.89
C LEU A 664 -17.45 29.27 -6.41
N ALA A 665 -16.56 29.98 -7.10
CA ALA A 665 -16.24 29.76 -8.51
C ALA A 665 -14.83 29.17 -8.63
N PHE A 666 -14.59 28.38 -9.68
CA PHE A 666 -13.33 27.64 -9.89
C PHE A 666 -12.79 27.88 -11.30
N GLU A 667 -11.48 27.75 -11.48
CA GLU A 667 -10.81 27.70 -12.79
C GLU A 667 -9.57 26.79 -12.72
N SER A 668 -9.24 26.13 -13.83
CA SER A 668 -8.04 25.28 -13.95
C SER A 668 -7.41 25.30 -15.35
N ARG A 669 -7.93 26.09 -16.30
CA ARG A 669 -7.40 26.22 -17.67
C ARG A 669 -6.19 27.16 -17.72
N PHE A 670 -5.15 26.78 -16.99
CA PHE A 670 -3.83 27.40 -16.96
C PHE A 670 -2.77 26.30 -16.81
N GLU A 671 -1.50 26.66 -16.97
CA GLU A 671 -0.40 25.69 -16.99
C GLU A 671 -0.30 24.88 -15.68
N SER A 672 -0.12 23.57 -15.81
CA SER A 672 -0.17 22.61 -14.69
C SER A 672 -1.50 22.56 -13.92
N GLY A 673 -2.55 23.26 -14.35
CA GLY A 673 -3.87 23.22 -13.73
C GLY A 673 -4.55 21.87 -13.88
N ASN A 674 -5.13 21.34 -12.80
CA ASN A 674 -5.96 20.13 -12.82
C ASN A 674 -7.11 20.24 -11.81
N LEU A 675 -8.30 20.43 -12.39
CA LEU A 675 -9.61 20.16 -11.81
C LEU A 675 -10.55 19.92 -13.00
N ARG A 676 -11.30 18.82 -13.05
CA ARG A 676 -12.23 18.54 -14.15
C ARG A 676 -13.65 19.01 -13.83
N LYS A 677 -14.10 18.82 -12.59
CA LYS A 677 -15.48 19.15 -12.18
C LYS A 677 -15.54 19.51 -10.71
N ALA A 678 -16.36 20.48 -10.36
CA ALA A 678 -16.72 20.82 -8.99
C ALA A 678 -18.23 20.85 -8.81
N ILE A 679 -18.72 20.14 -7.80
CA ILE A 679 -20.14 19.98 -7.48
C ILE A 679 -20.36 20.44 -6.04
N GLN A 680 -21.24 21.40 -5.82
CA GLN A 680 -21.64 21.84 -4.49
C GLN A 680 -22.66 20.84 -3.92
N VAL A 681 -22.27 20.14 -2.85
CA VAL A 681 -23.09 19.14 -2.16
C VAL A 681 -23.63 19.61 -0.81
N GLY A 682 -23.13 20.75 -0.31
CA GLY A 682 -23.67 21.45 0.85
C GLY A 682 -23.33 22.95 0.83
N PRO A 683 -23.79 23.72 1.83
CA PRO A 683 -23.65 25.18 1.84
C PRO A 683 -22.22 25.72 1.64
N ARG A 684 -21.21 24.96 2.08
CA ARG A 684 -19.78 25.20 1.84
C ARG A 684 -19.01 23.90 1.61
N GLU A 685 -19.67 22.87 1.09
CA GLU A 685 -19.06 21.56 0.82
C GLU A 685 -19.10 21.25 -0.67
N TYR A 686 -17.94 20.87 -1.22
CA TYR A 686 -17.71 20.65 -2.64
C TYR A 686 -17.08 19.28 -2.88
N GLU A 687 -17.68 18.50 -3.77
CA GLU A 687 -17.06 17.32 -4.37
C GLU A 687 -16.33 17.73 -5.64
N LEU A 688 -15.03 17.42 -5.68
CA LEU A 688 -14.08 17.74 -6.72
C LEU A 688 -13.67 16.46 -7.45
N ILE A 689 -13.54 16.54 -8.76
CA ILE A 689 -13.13 15.43 -9.61
C ILE A 689 -11.93 15.88 -10.43
N LEU A 690 -10.82 15.16 -10.31
CA LEU A 690 -9.60 15.43 -11.08
C LEU A 690 -9.71 14.87 -12.50
N MET A 691 -8.98 15.48 -13.42
CA MET A 691 -8.77 14.92 -14.75
C MET A 691 -7.73 13.79 -14.67
N PRO A 692 -7.97 12.60 -15.26
CA PRO A 692 -6.95 11.57 -15.43
C PRO A 692 -5.93 11.99 -16.50
N ASP A 693 -4.72 11.42 -16.44
CA ASP A 693 -3.68 11.60 -17.45
C ASP A 693 -4.26 11.43 -18.87
N VAL A 694 -3.84 12.29 -19.81
CA VAL A 694 -4.36 12.24 -21.19
C VAL A 694 -4.01 10.91 -21.85
N ASN A 695 -4.95 10.34 -22.59
CA ASN A 695 -4.92 8.98 -23.14
C ASN A 695 -4.89 7.85 -22.09
N SER A 696 -5.03 8.15 -20.79
CA SER A 696 -5.24 7.17 -19.72
C SER A 696 -6.71 7.11 -19.27
N THR A 697 -7.03 6.06 -18.51
CA THR A 697 -8.34 5.86 -17.82
C THR A 697 -8.19 5.70 -16.31
N LYS A 698 -6.95 5.88 -15.83
CA LYS A 698 -6.45 5.77 -14.45
C LYS A 698 -5.30 6.77 -14.30
N ARG A 699 -4.66 6.82 -13.13
CA ARG A 699 -3.55 7.72 -12.80
C ARG A 699 -4.03 9.18 -12.74
N HIS A 700 -4.20 9.64 -11.51
CA HIS A 700 -4.49 11.02 -11.15
C HIS A 700 -4.28 11.20 -9.64
N GLN A 701 -3.56 12.27 -9.27
CA GLN A 701 -3.25 12.61 -7.89
C GLN A 701 -2.94 14.10 -7.74
N TRP A 702 -2.31 14.69 -8.76
CA TRP A 702 -2.05 16.12 -8.85
C TRP A 702 -3.36 16.90 -8.95
N PHE A 703 -3.43 18.01 -8.21
CA PHE A 703 -4.45 19.03 -8.39
C PHE A 703 -3.79 20.40 -8.29
N TYR A 704 -4.27 21.33 -9.10
CA TYR A 704 -3.91 22.75 -9.05
C TYR A 704 -5.07 23.53 -9.66
N PHE A 705 -5.78 24.31 -8.84
CA PHE A 705 -6.95 25.06 -9.28
C PHE A 705 -7.07 26.37 -8.51
N GLU A 706 -7.80 27.29 -9.14
CA GLU A 706 -8.15 28.58 -8.59
C GLU A 706 -9.54 28.54 -7.97
N VAL A 707 -9.76 29.36 -6.94
CA VAL A 707 -11.02 29.53 -6.20
C VAL A 707 -11.30 31.03 -6.06
N ARG A 708 -12.56 31.42 -6.27
CA ARG A 708 -13.09 32.80 -6.07
C ARG A 708 -14.38 32.79 -5.25
N ASN A 709 -14.83 33.98 -4.84
CA ASN A 709 -16.10 34.22 -4.12
C ASN A 709 -16.18 33.59 -2.71
N MET A 710 -15.05 33.42 -2.02
CA MET A 710 -15.01 32.92 -0.65
C MET A 710 -15.35 33.99 0.39
N GLN A 711 -15.78 33.52 1.57
CA GLN A 711 -15.98 34.31 2.79
C GLN A 711 -14.94 33.93 3.84
N GLN A 712 -14.34 34.94 4.48
CA GLN A 712 -13.44 34.77 5.63
C GLN A 712 -14.17 34.24 6.87
N GLY A 713 -13.44 33.59 7.78
CA GLY A 713 -13.97 33.21 9.10
C GLY A 713 -14.91 31.99 9.08
N ARG A 714 -14.91 31.23 7.97
CA ARG A 714 -15.77 30.05 7.78
C ARG A 714 -15.02 28.98 7.00
N PRO A 715 -14.94 27.73 7.49
CA PRO A 715 -14.34 26.65 6.74
C PRO A 715 -15.22 26.24 5.55
N TYR A 716 -14.55 25.91 4.46
CA TYR A 716 -15.06 25.25 3.26
C TYR A 716 -14.47 23.84 3.18
N ILE A 717 -15.30 22.87 2.84
CA ILE A 717 -14.92 21.45 2.76
C ILE A 717 -14.71 21.09 1.29
N PHE A 718 -13.53 20.60 0.95
CA PHE A 718 -13.23 20.04 -0.36
C PHE A 718 -13.03 18.54 -0.24
N ASN A 719 -13.73 17.78 -1.08
CA ASN A 719 -13.67 16.33 -1.16
C ASN A 719 -13.21 15.94 -2.57
N ILE A 720 -11.97 15.52 -2.78
CA ILE A 720 -11.52 15.01 -4.08
C ILE A 720 -11.91 13.53 -4.15
N VAL A 721 -12.91 13.17 -4.96
CA VAL A 721 -13.63 11.88 -4.85
C VAL A 721 -13.16 10.75 -5.77
N ASN A 722 -12.15 10.98 -6.61
CA ASN A 722 -11.65 10.00 -7.58
C ASN A 722 -10.21 9.52 -7.33
N CYS A 723 -9.71 9.58 -6.10
CA CYS A 723 -8.38 9.05 -5.80
C CYS A 723 -8.36 7.51 -5.91
N GLU A 724 -7.26 6.95 -6.40
CA GLU A 724 -7.17 5.51 -6.72
C GLU A 724 -6.27 4.71 -5.79
N LYS A 725 -5.26 5.35 -5.20
CA LYS A 725 -4.25 4.69 -4.36
C LYS A 725 -4.88 4.23 -3.05
N SER A 726 -4.47 3.08 -2.52
CA SER A 726 -4.95 2.57 -1.23
C SER A 726 -4.54 3.45 -0.06
N ASP A 727 -3.37 4.09 -0.14
CA ASP A 727 -2.82 5.00 0.85
C ASP A 727 -2.39 6.33 0.21
N SER A 728 -2.18 7.37 1.02
CA SER A 728 -1.84 8.72 0.59
C SER A 728 -0.98 9.44 1.61
N GLN A 729 -0.06 10.30 1.14
CA GLN A 729 0.82 11.12 1.98
C GLN A 729 0.05 12.05 2.96
N PHE A 730 -1.23 12.33 2.69
CA PHE A 730 -2.12 13.02 3.63
C PHE A 730 -2.31 12.27 4.96
N ASN A 731 -2.23 10.92 4.97
CA ASN A 731 -2.25 10.11 6.20
C ASN A 731 -0.97 10.26 7.03
N PHE A 732 0.13 10.70 6.41
CA PHE A 732 1.46 10.87 7.03
C PHE A 732 1.77 12.35 7.36
N GLY A 733 0.75 13.21 7.30
CA GLY A 733 0.85 14.60 7.74
C GLY A 733 1.13 15.62 6.62
N MET A 734 1.05 15.22 5.35
CA MET A 734 1.02 16.17 4.24
C MET A 734 -0.20 17.10 4.33
N LYS A 735 -0.04 18.32 3.82
CA LYS A 735 -1.10 19.33 3.66
C LYS A 735 -1.12 19.85 2.21
N PRO A 736 -2.29 20.19 1.64
CA PRO A 736 -2.34 20.98 0.41
C PRO A 736 -1.65 22.34 0.64
N VAL A 737 -1.18 22.95 -0.44
CA VAL A 737 -0.63 24.31 -0.41
C VAL A 737 -1.65 25.30 -0.96
N MET A 738 -1.65 26.51 -0.40
CA MET A 738 -2.56 27.60 -0.73
C MET A 738 -1.77 28.88 -1.01
N TYR A 739 -2.17 29.66 -2.02
CA TYR A 739 -1.63 30.98 -2.31
C TYR A 739 -2.77 31.99 -2.39
N SER A 740 -2.67 33.10 -1.65
CA SER A 740 -3.64 34.19 -1.66
C SER A 740 -3.10 35.38 -2.47
N VAL A 741 -3.85 35.82 -3.48
CA VAL A 741 -3.50 37.00 -4.28
C VAL A 741 -3.54 38.26 -3.40
N LYS A 742 -4.51 38.34 -2.48
CA LYS A 742 -4.62 39.48 -1.57
C LYS A 742 -3.49 39.54 -0.53
N GLU A 743 -3.03 38.41 0.01
CA GLU A 743 -1.82 38.37 0.85
C GLU A 743 -0.58 38.83 0.08
N ALA A 744 -0.43 38.42 -1.19
CA ALA A 744 0.65 38.85 -2.06
C ALA A 744 0.64 40.37 -2.31
N VAL A 745 -0.52 40.94 -2.65
CA VAL A 745 -0.71 42.39 -2.81
C VAL A 745 -0.48 43.16 -1.49
N MET A 746 -0.76 42.54 -0.34
CA MET A 746 -0.40 43.06 0.99
C MET A 746 1.09 42.87 1.37
N GLY A 747 1.95 42.51 0.42
CA GLY A 747 3.40 42.36 0.62
C GLY A 747 3.84 41.03 1.22
N ARG A 748 2.97 39.99 1.21
CA ARG A 748 3.27 38.63 1.71
C ARG A 748 3.07 37.55 0.61
N PRO A 749 3.77 37.63 -0.54
CA PRO A 749 3.65 36.63 -1.59
C PRO A 749 4.30 35.31 -1.18
N GLY A 750 3.49 34.25 -1.06
CA GLY A 750 3.96 32.94 -0.62
C GLY A 750 2.90 31.86 -0.72
N TRP A 751 3.36 30.64 -1.01
CA TRP A 751 2.57 29.43 -0.81
C TRP A 751 2.68 29.00 0.65
N VAL A 752 1.54 28.76 1.31
CA VAL A 752 1.47 28.28 2.70
C VAL A 752 0.81 26.90 2.74
N ARG A 753 1.22 26.03 3.68
CA ARG A 753 0.49 24.79 3.93
C ARG A 753 -0.85 25.10 4.61
N ALA A 754 -1.94 24.76 3.94
CA ALA A 754 -3.30 25.01 4.40
C ALA A 754 -4.02 23.69 4.69
N GLY A 755 -5.17 23.76 5.36
CA GLY A 755 -5.99 22.57 5.65
C GLY A 755 -6.05 22.21 7.12
N SER A 756 -7.26 21.87 7.56
CA SER A 756 -7.58 21.13 8.78
C SER A 756 -8.49 19.94 8.44
N ASP A 757 -8.75 19.05 9.40
CA ASP A 757 -9.62 17.87 9.25
C ASP A 757 -9.30 16.98 8.05
N ILE A 758 -8.00 16.87 7.72
CA ILE A 758 -7.52 16.14 6.54
C ILE A 758 -7.66 14.64 6.79
N CYS A 759 -8.42 13.95 5.94
CA CYS A 759 -8.67 12.51 6.05
C CYS A 759 -8.65 11.83 4.66
N TYR A 760 -8.22 10.58 4.61
CA TYR A 760 -8.26 9.74 3.40
C TYR A 760 -9.08 8.48 3.63
N TYR A 761 -10.15 8.26 2.87
CA TYR A 761 -11.06 7.12 3.09
C TYR A 761 -11.80 6.68 1.83
N ARG A 762 -12.32 5.45 1.82
CA ARG A 762 -13.06 4.86 0.68
C ARG A 762 -14.48 5.42 0.54
N ASN A 763 -14.91 5.71 -0.68
CA ASN A 763 -16.23 6.27 -0.99
C ASN A 763 -17.14 5.31 -1.82
N SER A 764 -18.31 5.80 -2.24
CA SER A 764 -19.34 5.07 -2.99
C SER A 764 -19.15 5.08 -4.52
N TYR A 765 -18.15 5.80 -5.04
CA TYR A 765 -17.88 5.88 -6.47
C TYR A 765 -17.08 4.69 -6.95
N HIS A 766 -17.45 4.16 -8.12
CA HIS A 766 -16.81 2.98 -8.71
C HIS A 766 -16.15 3.27 -10.06
N TYR A 767 -15.06 2.55 -10.32
CA TYR A 767 -14.48 2.42 -11.65
C TYR A 767 -15.53 1.91 -12.64
N ALA A 768 -15.72 2.60 -13.76
CA ALA A 768 -16.58 2.10 -14.83
C ALA A 768 -15.92 0.92 -15.56
N ASN A 769 -16.71 0.16 -16.31
CA ASN A 769 -16.30 -0.96 -17.17
C ASN A 769 -15.57 -2.16 -16.50
N GLN A 770 -15.37 -2.16 -15.17
CA GLN A 770 -14.84 -3.35 -14.48
C GLN A 770 -15.87 -4.48 -14.41
N LYS A 771 -15.51 -5.67 -14.92
CA LYS A 771 -16.31 -6.91 -14.84
C LYS A 771 -16.65 -7.31 -13.39
N ASN A 772 -15.85 -6.87 -12.43
CA ASN A 772 -16.08 -7.02 -10.98
C ASN A 772 -16.15 -5.62 -10.32
N HIS A 773 -17.36 -5.07 -10.13
CA HIS A 773 -17.60 -3.77 -9.44
C HIS A 773 -17.28 -3.80 -7.92
N ASN A 774 -16.06 -4.15 -7.54
CA ASN A 774 -15.62 -4.28 -6.14
C ASN A 774 -14.52 -3.27 -5.74
N LYS A 775 -13.74 -2.72 -6.69
CA LYS A 775 -12.90 -1.54 -6.40
C LYS A 775 -13.81 -0.27 -6.41
N CYS A 776 -13.69 0.55 -5.37
CA CYS A 776 -14.25 1.91 -5.27
C CYS A 776 -13.08 2.90 -5.25
N TYR A 777 -13.34 4.15 -5.61
CA TYR A 777 -12.40 5.24 -5.38
C TYR A 777 -12.30 5.58 -3.88
N LEU A 778 -11.28 6.38 -3.57
CA LEU A 778 -11.05 6.99 -2.28
C LEU A 778 -11.24 8.51 -2.40
N THR A 779 -11.52 9.12 -1.26
CA THR A 779 -11.67 10.56 -1.07
C THR A 779 -10.55 11.07 -0.20
N VAL A 780 -9.81 12.08 -0.66
CA VAL A 780 -9.16 13.02 0.28
C VAL A 780 -10.13 14.15 0.58
N THR A 781 -10.42 14.37 1.86
CA THR A 781 -11.18 15.53 2.35
C THR A 781 -10.24 16.47 3.09
N PHE A 782 -10.45 17.78 2.97
CA PHE A 782 -9.77 18.79 3.78
C PHE A 782 -10.63 20.05 3.92
N ASN A 783 -10.51 20.72 5.06
CA ASN A 783 -11.19 21.98 5.33
C ASN A 783 -10.24 23.16 5.11
N ILE A 784 -10.63 24.14 4.30
CA ILE A 784 -9.89 25.40 4.13
C ILE A 784 -10.69 26.54 4.76
N GLU A 785 -10.08 27.28 5.67
CA GLU A 785 -10.55 28.59 6.08
C GLU A 785 -9.75 29.65 5.31
N PHE A 786 -10.44 30.47 4.52
CA PHE A 786 -9.79 31.47 3.69
C PHE A 786 -9.45 32.72 4.51
N PRO A 787 -8.25 33.32 4.33
CA PRO A 787 -7.80 34.47 5.13
C PRO A 787 -8.61 35.74 4.84
N HIS A 788 -9.26 35.83 3.67
CA HIS A 788 -9.95 37.03 3.19
C HIS A 788 -11.26 36.71 2.49
N THR A 789 -12.25 37.60 2.66
CA THR A 789 -13.43 37.64 1.80
C THR A 789 -13.08 38.31 0.47
N ASN A 790 -13.67 37.82 -0.63
CA ASN A 790 -13.47 38.31 -1.99
C ASN A 790 -11.99 38.31 -2.44
N ASP A 791 -11.28 37.23 -2.14
CA ASP A 791 -9.93 36.96 -2.61
C ASP A 791 -9.95 36.14 -3.91
N VAL A 792 -8.80 36.02 -4.56
CA VAL A 792 -8.51 34.96 -5.53
C VAL A 792 -7.46 34.07 -4.90
N VAL A 793 -7.77 32.78 -4.75
CA VAL A 793 -6.93 31.83 -4.03
C VAL A 793 -6.63 30.64 -4.91
N TYR A 794 -5.37 30.22 -4.93
CA TYR A 794 -4.93 29.00 -5.61
C TYR A 794 -4.70 27.90 -4.59
N ILE A 795 -5.12 26.68 -4.92
CA ILE A 795 -4.93 25.47 -4.11
C ILE A 795 -4.23 24.42 -4.98
N ALA A 796 -3.16 23.82 -4.47
CA ALA A 796 -2.42 22.78 -5.17
C ALA A 796 -2.02 21.61 -4.26
N TYR A 797 -1.77 20.45 -4.87
CA TYR A 797 -1.32 19.23 -4.19
C TYR A 797 0.02 19.46 -3.49
N HIS A 798 0.96 20.11 -4.19
CA HIS A 798 2.27 20.51 -3.68
C HIS A 798 2.73 21.78 -4.43
N PHE A 799 3.79 22.45 -3.97
CA PHE A 799 4.29 23.72 -4.54
C PHE A 799 4.52 23.64 -6.06
N PRO A 800 3.69 24.28 -6.92
CA PRO A 800 3.80 24.13 -8.37
C PRO A 800 5.17 24.55 -8.92
N PHE A 801 5.58 23.90 -10.01
CA PHE A 801 6.74 24.28 -10.81
C PHE A 801 6.45 23.94 -12.26
N THR A 802 6.07 24.96 -13.04
CA THR A 802 5.59 24.83 -14.41
C THR A 802 6.75 24.71 -15.42
N TYR A 803 6.44 24.35 -16.66
CA TYR A 803 7.41 24.35 -17.75
C TYR A 803 7.80 25.78 -18.16
N SER A 804 6.86 26.74 -18.13
CA SER A 804 7.15 28.16 -18.31
C SER A 804 8.07 28.71 -17.22
N MET A 805 7.92 28.27 -15.96
CA MET A 805 8.84 28.59 -14.86
C MET A 805 10.25 28.11 -15.19
N MET A 806 10.40 26.83 -15.55
CA MET A 806 11.70 26.26 -15.98
C MET A 806 12.34 27.07 -17.10
N MET A 807 11.60 27.36 -18.17
CA MET A 807 12.13 28.09 -19.32
C MET A 807 12.47 29.54 -18.99
N THR A 808 11.69 30.21 -18.13
CA THR A 808 11.99 31.56 -17.64
C THR A 808 13.27 31.58 -16.79
N ARG A 809 13.46 30.57 -15.94
CA ARG A 809 14.67 30.41 -15.11
C ARG A 809 15.92 30.13 -15.96
N ILE A 810 15.83 29.28 -16.98
CA ILE A 810 16.93 29.04 -17.95
C ILE A 810 17.34 30.34 -18.64
N TRP A 811 16.37 31.15 -19.10
CA TRP A 811 16.65 32.47 -19.66
C TRP A 811 17.34 33.38 -18.64
N GLN A 812 16.82 33.46 -17.41
CA GLN A 812 17.37 34.29 -16.34
C GLN A 812 18.83 33.92 -15.99
N TRP A 813 19.13 32.64 -15.79
CA TRP A 813 20.50 32.18 -15.50
C TRP A 813 21.45 32.44 -16.68
N SER A 814 20.97 32.33 -17.92
CA SER A 814 21.80 32.58 -19.11
C SER A 814 22.36 34.01 -19.19
N LEU A 815 21.71 34.97 -18.51
CA LEU A 815 22.12 36.37 -18.37
C LEU A 815 22.98 36.63 -17.12
N GLN A 816 23.05 35.69 -16.18
CA GLN A 816 23.70 35.82 -14.87
C GLN A 816 24.97 34.97 -14.72
N MET A 817 25.40 34.28 -15.78
CA MET A 817 26.57 33.40 -15.76
C MET A 817 27.86 34.16 -15.35
N PRO A 818 28.67 33.63 -14.41
CA PRO A 818 29.96 34.23 -14.05
C PRO A 818 30.97 34.13 -15.19
N SER A 819 31.85 35.12 -15.32
CA SER A 819 32.98 35.11 -16.27
C SER A 819 33.81 33.81 -16.15
N GLY A 820 34.30 33.28 -17.28
CA GLY A 820 35.01 31.99 -17.29
C GLY A 820 34.10 30.76 -17.25
N SER A 821 32.78 30.94 -17.34
CA SER A 821 31.79 29.85 -17.34
C SER A 821 31.17 29.64 -18.72
N TYR A 822 30.95 28.38 -19.07
CA TYR A 822 30.34 27.95 -20.33
C TYR A 822 28.92 27.43 -20.07
N LEU A 823 27.94 27.97 -20.81
CA LEU A 823 26.56 27.49 -20.84
C LEU A 823 26.09 27.32 -22.29
N ARG A 824 25.62 26.12 -22.62
CA ARG A 824 24.88 25.85 -23.86
C ARG A 824 23.51 25.27 -23.52
N ALA A 825 22.45 25.94 -23.96
CA ALA A 825 21.08 25.45 -23.85
C ALA A 825 20.56 25.09 -25.26
N GLU A 826 20.23 23.83 -25.49
CA GLU A 826 19.73 23.34 -26.79
C GLU A 826 18.54 22.36 -26.59
N PRO A 827 17.61 22.26 -27.55
CA PRO A 827 16.54 21.28 -27.46
C PRO A 827 17.11 19.87 -27.63
N LEU A 828 16.92 19.02 -26.61
CA LEU A 828 17.22 17.58 -26.64
C LEU A 828 16.29 16.87 -27.64
N CYS A 829 15.00 17.15 -27.52
CA CYS A 829 13.95 16.63 -28.37
C CYS A 829 12.72 17.55 -28.30
N TYR A 830 11.68 17.17 -29.03
CA TYR A 830 10.37 17.79 -28.93
C TYR A 830 9.37 16.79 -28.35
N SER A 831 8.45 17.29 -27.54
CA SER A 831 7.38 16.51 -26.94
C SER A 831 6.20 16.27 -27.90
N LEU A 832 5.14 15.60 -27.43
CA LEU A 832 3.96 15.26 -28.25
C LEU A 832 3.25 16.49 -28.85
N ASN A 833 3.12 17.61 -28.11
CA ASN A 833 2.60 18.86 -28.66
C ASN A 833 3.69 19.75 -29.29
N ASN A 834 4.90 19.22 -29.52
CA ASN A 834 6.04 19.94 -30.06
C ASN A 834 6.50 21.12 -29.16
N ASN A 835 6.54 20.92 -27.84
CA ASN A 835 7.28 21.78 -26.90
C ASN A 835 8.76 21.33 -26.84
N GLU A 836 9.67 22.23 -26.52
CA GLU A 836 11.12 21.95 -26.49
C GLU A 836 11.54 21.32 -25.16
N VAL A 837 12.13 20.13 -25.16
CA VAL A 837 12.74 19.55 -23.94
C VAL A 837 14.19 20.02 -23.86
N PRO A 838 14.60 20.86 -22.89
CA PRO A 838 15.92 21.47 -22.88
C PRO A 838 17.01 20.53 -22.32
N LEU A 839 18.15 20.48 -23.02
CA LEU A 839 19.43 20.00 -22.51
C LEU A 839 20.33 21.20 -22.20
N LEU A 840 20.78 21.31 -20.95
CA LEU A 840 21.79 22.27 -20.52
C LEU A 840 23.16 21.58 -20.46
N THR A 841 24.15 22.15 -21.14
CA THR A 841 25.56 21.79 -20.98
C THR A 841 26.26 22.88 -20.19
N VAL A 842 26.85 22.54 -19.04
CA VAL A 842 27.48 23.50 -18.11
C VAL A 842 28.90 23.06 -17.79
N SER A 843 29.87 23.97 -17.90
CA SER A 843 31.27 23.74 -17.51
C SER A 843 31.99 25.08 -17.33
N ALA A 844 33.30 25.07 -17.08
CA ALA A 844 34.17 26.24 -17.28
C ALA A 844 34.47 26.43 -18.77
N GLU A 845 35.01 27.59 -19.16
CA GLU A 845 35.52 27.81 -20.52
C GLU A 845 36.61 26.79 -20.90
N ASP A 846 36.64 26.38 -22.18
CA ASP A 846 37.64 25.46 -22.72
C ASP A 846 38.96 26.21 -22.93
N THR A 847 40.03 25.80 -22.25
CA THR A 847 41.31 26.52 -22.25
C THR A 847 42.49 25.56 -22.38
N PRO A 848 43.65 25.97 -22.94
CA PRO A 848 44.82 25.09 -23.03
C PRO A 848 45.33 24.56 -21.69
N SER A 849 45.09 25.29 -20.59
CA SER A 849 45.47 24.91 -19.22
C SER A 849 44.42 24.06 -18.48
N ASN A 850 43.19 24.04 -18.96
CA ASN A 850 42.12 23.17 -18.48
C ASN A 850 41.22 22.81 -19.68
N PRO A 851 41.62 21.84 -20.51
CA PRO A 851 40.88 21.52 -21.72
C PRO A 851 39.66 20.65 -21.38
N ILE A 852 38.53 20.94 -22.01
CA ILE A 852 37.23 20.29 -21.71
C ILE A 852 37.26 18.78 -21.92
N VAL A 853 38.17 18.29 -22.79
CA VAL A 853 38.36 16.86 -23.08
C VAL A 853 38.91 16.06 -21.90
N ASP A 854 39.57 16.70 -20.93
CA ASP A 854 40.14 16.06 -19.74
C ASP A 854 39.14 16.01 -18.57
N ARG A 855 38.01 16.70 -18.68
CA ARG A 855 36.96 16.76 -17.66
C ARG A 855 36.12 15.47 -17.62
N GLU A 856 35.53 15.20 -16.47
CA GLU A 856 34.60 14.08 -16.26
C GLU A 856 33.15 14.55 -16.56
N ILE A 857 32.26 13.63 -16.99
CA ILE A 857 30.87 13.98 -17.34
C ILE A 857 29.95 13.63 -16.17
N VAL A 858 29.06 14.56 -15.80
CA VAL A 858 27.98 14.32 -14.83
C VAL A 858 26.65 14.52 -15.54
N PHE A 859 25.81 13.49 -15.56
CA PHE A 859 24.46 13.56 -16.13
C PHE A 859 23.42 13.71 -15.02
N LEU A 860 22.56 14.72 -15.11
CA LEU A 860 21.50 15.00 -14.14
C LEU A 860 20.16 15.10 -14.86
N THR A 861 19.12 14.49 -14.32
CA THR A 861 17.75 14.66 -14.80
C THR A 861 16.80 14.87 -13.63
N ALA A 862 15.64 15.47 -13.91
CA ALA A 862 14.54 15.54 -12.95
C ALA A 862 13.19 15.41 -13.67
N ARG A 863 12.16 15.18 -12.84
CA ARG A 863 10.75 15.26 -13.24
C ARG A 863 10.35 14.26 -14.35
N VAL A 864 10.53 12.97 -14.04
CA VAL A 864 9.98 11.87 -14.84
C VAL A 864 8.46 11.78 -14.64
N HIS A 865 8.00 11.81 -13.39
CA HIS A 865 6.58 11.92 -13.08
C HIS A 865 6.16 13.39 -12.99
N PRO A 866 5.07 13.80 -13.66
CA PRO A 866 4.69 15.20 -13.77
C PRO A 866 4.19 15.83 -12.46
N GLY A 867 3.51 15.09 -11.59
CA GLY A 867 3.08 15.58 -10.28
C GLY A 867 4.18 15.81 -9.23
N GLU A 868 5.41 15.34 -9.45
CA GLU A 868 6.53 15.40 -8.48
C GLU A 868 7.22 16.78 -8.45
N SER A 869 6.46 17.82 -8.09
CA SER A 869 6.90 19.23 -8.11
C SER A 869 8.21 19.51 -7.36
N ASN A 870 8.43 18.81 -6.24
CA ASN A 870 9.66 18.84 -5.44
C ASN A 870 10.92 18.58 -6.27
N ALA A 871 10.90 17.67 -7.26
CA ALA A 871 12.08 17.33 -8.05
C ALA A 871 12.59 18.53 -8.89
N SER A 872 11.69 19.37 -9.38
CA SER A 872 12.08 20.58 -10.13
C SER A 872 12.57 21.70 -9.22
N TRP A 873 12.04 21.84 -8.00
CA TRP A 873 12.59 22.77 -7.00
C TRP A 873 14.01 22.38 -6.55
N VAL A 874 14.28 21.09 -6.34
CA VAL A 874 15.64 20.58 -6.05
C VAL A 874 16.58 20.85 -7.23
N MET A 875 16.12 20.62 -8.46
CA MET A 875 16.89 20.93 -9.67
C MET A 875 17.16 22.44 -9.83
N ASP A 876 16.18 23.30 -9.55
CA ASP A 876 16.32 24.76 -9.60
C ASP A 876 17.36 25.28 -8.60
N GLY A 877 17.35 24.77 -7.36
CA GLY A 877 18.39 25.06 -6.36
C GLY A 877 19.77 24.52 -6.76
N THR A 878 19.82 23.32 -7.35
CA THR A 878 21.06 22.72 -7.86
C THR A 878 21.68 23.57 -8.99
N LEU A 879 20.85 24.02 -9.93
CA LEU A 879 21.24 24.93 -11.00
C LEU A 879 21.66 26.30 -10.47
N GLY A 880 20.91 26.88 -9.52
CA GLY A 880 21.27 28.12 -8.85
C GLY A 880 22.64 28.07 -8.17
N CYS A 881 22.97 26.96 -7.50
CA CYS A 881 24.31 26.74 -6.95
C CYS A 881 25.36 26.57 -8.06
N LEU A 882 25.11 25.71 -9.06
CA LEU A 882 26.06 25.41 -10.13
C LEU A 882 26.38 26.62 -11.03
N PHE A 883 25.42 27.54 -11.21
CA PHE A 883 25.60 28.80 -11.92
C PHE A 883 26.16 29.93 -11.05
N GLY A 884 26.28 29.74 -9.73
CA GLY A 884 26.78 30.76 -8.81
C GLY A 884 28.28 31.07 -8.91
N CYS A 885 28.68 32.19 -8.31
CA CYS A 885 30.08 32.66 -8.21
C CYS A 885 30.88 31.99 -7.09
N SER A 886 30.35 30.99 -6.38
CA SER A 886 31.05 30.38 -5.25
C SER A 886 32.29 29.58 -5.70
N ILE A 887 33.31 29.52 -4.84
CA ILE A 887 34.56 28.78 -5.12
C ILE A 887 34.26 27.30 -5.42
N ALA A 888 33.33 26.69 -4.68
CA ALA A 888 32.89 25.32 -4.92
C ALA A 888 32.21 25.15 -6.29
N ALA A 889 31.32 26.06 -6.68
CA ALA A 889 30.67 26.00 -8.00
C ALA A 889 31.66 26.21 -9.14
N ALA A 890 32.62 27.13 -9.00
CA ALA A 890 33.70 27.34 -9.96
C ALA A 890 34.60 26.09 -10.09
N ALA A 891 34.97 25.46 -8.98
CA ALA A 891 35.75 24.21 -8.97
C ALA A 891 35.00 23.03 -9.62
N LEU A 892 33.69 22.90 -9.37
CA LEU A 892 32.83 21.92 -10.04
C LEU A 892 32.78 22.16 -11.54
N ARG A 893 32.52 23.40 -11.99
CA ARG A 893 32.54 23.77 -13.41
C ARG A 893 33.90 23.52 -14.06
N ALA A 894 35.00 23.75 -13.35
CA ALA A 894 36.36 23.51 -13.83
C ALA A 894 36.70 22.02 -13.99
N LYS A 895 36.16 21.13 -13.15
CA LYS A 895 36.43 19.69 -13.17
C LYS A 895 35.48 18.88 -14.05
N TYR A 896 34.24 19.32 -14.21
CA TYR A 896 33.17 18.53 -14.81
C TYR A 896 32.48 19.21 -16.00
N VAL A 897 31.98 18.39 -16.92
CA VAL A 897 30.97 18.76 -17.92
C VAL A 897 29.63 18.23 -17.44
N PHE A 898 28.75 19.11 -17.00
CA PHE A 898 27.40 18.74 -16.62
C PHE A 898 26.49 18.69 -17.84
N LYS A 899 25.68 17.64 -17.92
CA LYS A 899 24.60 17.44 -18.90
C LYS A 899 23.30 17.31 -18.14
N ILE A 900 22.44 18.32 -18.22
CA ILE A 900 21.28 18.46 -17.34
C ILE A 900 20.00 18.53 -18.18
N VAL A 901 19.03 17.67 -17.88
CA VAL A 901 17.66 17.74 -18.40
C VAL A 901 16.73 18.10 -17.23
N PRO A 902 16.41 19.40 -17.01
CA PRO A 902 15.76 19.83 -15.77
C PRO A 902 14.31 19.36 -15.61
N MET A 903 13.67 18.95 -16.71
CA MET A 903 12.32 18.39 -16.75
C MET A 903 12.21 17.42 -17.93
N LEU A 904 12.07 16.12 -17.63
CA LEU A 904 11.90 15.10 -18.67
C LEU A 904 10.45 15.08 -19.22
N ASN A 905 9.45 15.09 -18.34
CA ASN A 905 8.05 14.97 -18.73
C ASN A 905 7.36 16.34 -18.82
N VAL A 906 7.76 17.12 -19.82
CA VAL A 906 7.21 18.48 -20.02
C VAL A 906 5.70 18.48 -20.31
N GLU A 907 5.16 17.49 -21.04
CA GLU A 907 3.72 17.44 -21.36
C GLU A 907 2.85 17.17 -20.15
N GLY A 908 3.23 16.22 -19.30
CA GLY A 908 2.46 15.97 -18.09
C GLY A 908 2.47 17.17 -17.16
N VAL A 909 3.59 17.91 -17.08
CA VAL A 909 3.65 19.17 -16.32
C VAL A 909 2.76 20.24 -16.95
N ILE A 910 2.83 20.45 -18.26
CA ILE A 910 2.01 21.45 -18.99
C ILE A 910 0.51 21.18 -18.79
N ASN A 911 0.08 19.91 -18.87
CA ASN A 911 -1.32 19.49 -18.85
C ASN A 911 -1.82 19.00 -17.46
N GLY A 912 -1.01 19.14 -16.40
CA GLY A 912 -1.42 18.95 -15.00
C GLY A 912 -1.66 17.50 -14.54
N TRP A 913 -0.77 16.56 -14.86
CA TRP A 913 -0.91 15.13 -14.51
C TRP A 913 -0.23 14.77 -13.16
#